data_AF-A0A099IBJ9-F1
#
_entry.id   AF-A0A099IBJ9-F1
#
_cell.length_a   1.000
_cell.length_b   1.000
_cell.length_c   1.000
_cell.angle_alpha   90.00
_cell.angle_beta   90.00
_cell.angle_gamma   90.00
#
_symmetry.space_group_name_H-M   'P 1'
#
loop_
_entity.id
_entity.type
_entity.pdbx_description
1 polymer ?
#
loop_
_entity_poly.entity_id
_entity_poly.type
_entity_poly.pdbx_seq_one_letter_code
_entity_poly.pdbx_strand_id
1 'polypeptide(L)'
;MNGSNRNLKKFNHFIDRFLYKIKKMQNSEENKRNGKFSNKWFNKPINKKRVIIILACILINLILFLIIYNYFDMYFATNDDYRMRLIVNGGYTGTPSINTVFIKTFISRILCALYSFKNNIPWYGVSMLFSMYITSTYFLWTLISLCRTKYAYTFTSILYIIFFIFIIQKHLREVQFTIVSAFWGFCAIISLLNIIDSWEIKNYANENSIISNVYFYRFHGFVFTLSCVFSYSYREKIFLMTIPLIVYIIAIKSIKNKKLISKLVPIFIIALIGLSVVFIDNAYHTNRKDYKEYNEFNELRSEIYDYNYIPKPYDEYKSFYDSLGLTQADYKVLISKTLDVSDKLNSQTYDKIIEYGKGIYKINIFDRIYKGITQSFEGLTNTIVKFEVMFFVLVLGIAWYIETKIKGFSSISKLLINGTIGYVICGVIVFIIFGRIMPRLTETLILISSTILIYLESKHLSVLNNRLPSISINSNNFYSLLLRVSSIILVLIIFISFIFSNQNRLANQEEVSANNASKLYAINNYAVNNPKNFYFYNAKDFIASSDQVLREQTHIVNTESLGNWLATSPIYYQRNKNYGFEHAIDGLLNRKNVYYACTGDTLNSVKILLESKYDKRLKEVDKFIYNKNKDKIYIYKIVSTKKTKKE
;
A
#
# COMPACT_ATOMS: atom_id res chain seq x y z
N MET A 1 -75.56 -24.69 35.12
CA MET A 1 -74.18 -24.86 35.67
C MET A 1 -73.27 -25.86 34.94
N ASN A 2 -73.59 -26.36 33.72
CA ASN A 2 -72.73 -27.34 33.01
C ASN A 2 -71.92 -26.79 31.82
N GLY A 3 -71.90 -25.46 31.61
CA GLY A 3 -71.20 -24.82 30.48
C GLY A 3 -69.76 -24.37 30.75
N SER A 4 -69.44 -23.89 31.96
CA SER A 4 -68.11 -23.32 32.25
C SER A 4 -67.02 -24.39 32.46
N ASN A 5 -67.40 -25.59 32.90
CA ASN A 5 -66.46 -26.68 33.17
C ASN A 5 -65.88 -27.33 31.90
N ARG A 6 -66.58 -27.20 30.75
CA ARG A 6 -66.12 -27.75 29.45
C ARG A 6 -65.07 -26.87 28.79
N ASN A 7 -65.17 -25.54 28.96
CA ASN A 7 -64.20 -24.59 28.43
C ASN A 7 -62.91 -24.55 29.27
N LEU A 8 -63.02 -24.68 30.60
CA LEU A 8 -61.85 -24.80 31.47
C LEU A 8 -61.04 -26.08 31.18
N LYS A 9 -61.72 -27.22 30.95
CA LYS A 9 -61.04 -28.47 30.55
C LYS A 9 -60.35 -28.38 29.19
N LYS A 10 -60.95 -27.68 28.21
CA LYS A 10 -60.31 -27.43 26.90
C LYS A 10 -59.10 -26.50 27.01
N PHE A 11 -59.17 -25.48 27.87
CA PHE A 11 -58.07 -24.55 28.11
C PHE A 11 -56.91 -25.22 28.84
N ASN A 12 -57.18 -26.02 29.88
CA ASN A 12 -56.15 -26.79 30.58
C ASN A 12 -55.51 -27.84 29.65
N HIS A 13 -56.29 -28.52 28.81
CA HIS A 13 -55.74 -29.45 27.82
C HIS A 13 -54.87 -28.75 26.75
N PHE A 14 -55.21 -27.51 26.39
CA PHE A 14 -54.39 -26.69 25.50
C PHE A 14 -53.08 -26.26 26.17
N ILE A 15 -53.12 -25.83 27.43
CA ILE A 15 -51.93 -25.48 28.22
C ILE A 15 -51.04 -26.71 28.42
N ASP A 16 -51.59 -27.88 28.72
CA ASP A 16 -50.80 -29.12 28.87
C ASP A 16 -50.15 -29.54 27.55
N ARG A 17 -50.84 -29.40 26.41
CA ARG A 17 -50.23 -29.63 25.08
C ARG A 17 -49.16 -28.60 24.74
N PHE A 18 -49.34 -27.35 25.16
CA PHE A 18 -48.40 -26.26 24.93
C PHE A 18 -47.14 -26.45 25.79
N LEU A 19 -47.30 -26.76 27.07
CA LEU A 19 -46.22 -27.10 28.00
C LEU A 19 -45.50 -28.39 27.59
N TYR A 20 -46.22 -29.40 27.10
CA TYR A 20 -45.61 -30.62 26.53
C TYR A 20 -44.80 -30.30 25.27
N LYS A 21 -45.28 -29.41 24.39
CA LYS A 21 -44.51 -28.94 23.22
C LYS A 21 -43.28 -28.14 23.63
N ILE A 22 -43.35 -27.31 24.66
CA ILE A 22 -42.20 -26.57 25.20
C ILE A 22 -41.19 -27.54 25.84
N LYS A 23 -41.66 -28.52 26.63
CA LYS A 23 -40.80 -29.54 27.25
C LYS A 23 -40.17 -30.46 26.20
N LYS A 24 -40.87 -30.76 25.10
CA LYS A 24 -40.35 -31.50 23.94
C LYS A 24 -39.34 -30.66 23.13
N MET A 25 -39.55 -29.34 23.02
CA MET A 25 -38.58 -28.42 22.41
C MET A 25 -37.33 -28.27 23.28
N GLN A 26 -37.48 -28.11 24.61
CA GLN A 26 -36.38 -28.10 25.57
C GLN A 26 -35.62 -29.42 25.60
N ASN A 27 -36.30 -30.58 25.63
CA ASN A 27 -35.63 -31.89 25.52
C ASN A 27 -34.99 -32.12 24.14
N SER A 28 -35.49 -31.49 23.06
CA SER A 28 -34.82 -31.53 21.74
C SER A 28 -33.60 -30.63 21.68
N GLU A 29 -33.57 -29.54 22.45
CA GLU A 29 -32.41 -28.68 22.64
C GLU A 29 -31.40 -29.28 23.61
N GLU A 30 -31.86 -30.02 24.63
CA GLU A 30 -31.03 -30.71 25.60
C GLU A 30 -30.41 -31.99 25.00
N ASN A 31 -31.15 -32.71 24.15
CA ASN A 31 -30.57 -33.77 23.31
C ASN A 31 -29.66 -33.23 22.18
N LYS A 32 -29.77 -31.95 21.80
CA LYS A 32 -28.76 -31.25 20.97
C LYS A 32 -27.57 -30.75 21.79
N ARG A 33 -27.73 -30.49 23.09
CA ARG A 33 -26.64 -30.16 24.03
C ARG A 33 -25.79 -31.37 24.39
N ASN A 34 -26.40 -32.56 24.48
CA ASN A 34 -25.70 -33.84 24.69
C ASN A 34 -25.33 -34.57 23.38
N GLY A 35 -25.59 -33.93 22.23
CA GLY A 35 -25.21 -34.46 20.92
C GLY A 35 -23.74 -34.17 20.62
N LYS A 36 -22.96 -35.24 20.42
CA LYS A 36 -21.71 -35.25 19.63
C LYS A 36 -21.69 -34.08 18.65
N PHE A 37 -20.64 -33.25 18.71
CA PHE A 37 -20.31 -32.21 17.74
C PHE A 37 -20.52 -32.77 16.31
N SER A 38 -21.72 -32.57 15.75
CA SER A 38 -22.02 -33.08 14.42
C SER A 38 -21.40 -32.07 13.46
N ASN A 39 -20.17 -32.38 13.06
CA ASN A 39 -19.37 -31.72 12.03
C ASN A 39 -20.01 -31.85 10.63
N LYS A 40 -21.29 -31.49 10.49
CA LYS A 40 -21.97 -31.44 9.18
C LYS A 40 -21.41 -30.34 8.27
N TRP A 41 -20.58 -29.42 8.78
CA TRP A 41 -19.88 -28.42 7.99
C TRP A 41 -18.59 -28.91 7.32
N PHE A 42 -17.96 -29.96 7.87
CA PHE A 42 -16.64 -30.42 7.44
C PHE A 42 -16.67 -31.74 6.64
N ASN A 43 -17.75 -32.52 6.71
CA ASN A 43 -17.80 -33.89 6.17
C ASN A 43 -18.49 -34.05 4.80
N LYS A 44 -18.39 -33.08 3.86
CA LYS A 44 -18.86 -33.32 2.48
C LYS A 44 -17.86 -32.84 1.42
N PRO A 45 -17.71 -33.59 0.30
CA PRO A 45 -16.94 -33.13 -0.86
C PRO A 45 -17.46 -31.77 -1.31
N ILE A 46 -16.59 -30.92 -1.88
CA ILE A 46 -16.81 -29.51 -2.27
C ILE A 46 -18.32 -29.20 -2.37
N ASN A 47 -18.88 -28.71 -1.26
CA ASN A 47 -20.32 -28.50 -1.17
C ASN A 47 -20.69 -27.38 -2.14
N LYS A 48 -21.70 -27.55 -3.00
CA LYS A 48 -22.17 -26.52 -3.95
C LYS A 48 -22.27 -25.13 -3.30
N LYS A 49 -22.63 -25.07 -2.01
CA LYS A 49 -22.66 -23.84 -1.20
C LYS A 49 -21.30 -23.13 -1.04
N ARG A 50 -20.18 -23.85 -0.92
CA ARG A 50 -18.83 -23.24 -0.79
C ARG A 50 -18.38 -22.60 -2.10
N VAL A 51 -18.66 -23.25 -3.23
CA VAL A 51 -18.38 -22.69 -4.56
C VAL A 51 -19.20 -21.42 -4.78
N ILE A 52 -20.50 -21.45 -4.42
CA ILE A 52 -21.37 -20.26 -4.50
C ILE A 52 -20.81 -19.11 -3.65
N ILE A 53 -20.32 -19.37 -2.44
CA ILE A 53 -19.71 -18.31 -1.60
C ILE A 53 -18.45 -17.74 -2.26
N ILE A 54 -17.56 -18.58 -2.79
CA ILE A 54 -16.35 -18.11 -3.48
C ILE A 54 -16.72 -17.24 -4.68
N LEU A 55 -17.64 -17.70 -5.51
CA LEU A 55 -18.14 -16.95 -6.67
C LEU A 55 -18.81 -15.63 -6.25
N ALA A 56 -19.56 -15.62 -5.15
CA ALA A 56 -20.15 -14.41 -4.61
C ALA A 56 -19.08 -13.41 -4.13
N CYS A 57 -18.02 -13.86 -3.43
CA CYS A 57 -16.92 -12.98 -3.03
C CYS A 57 -16.17 -12.39 -4.24
N ILE A 58 -15.92 -13.22 -5.26
CA ILE A 58 -15.33 -12.79 -6.55
C ILE A 58 -16.20 -11.71 -7.18
N LEU A 59 -17.51 -11.95 -7.28
CA LEU A 59 -18.46 -11.02 -7.91
C LEU A 59 -18.62 -9.72 -7.11
N ILE A 60 -18.73 -9.79 -5.78
CA ILE A 60 -18.86 -8.60 -4.91
C ILE A 60 -17.65 -7.69 -5.10
N ASN A 61 -16.43 -8.24 -5.01
CA ASN A 61 -15.24 -7.42 -5.23
C ASN A 61 -15.10 -6.95 -6.66
N LEU A 62 -15.54 -7.74 -7.64
CA LEU A 62 -15.52 -7.30 -9.03
C LEU A 62 -16.43 -6.07 -9.20
N ILE A 63 -17.64 -6.11 -8.64
CA ILE A 63 -18.57 -4.97 -8.66
C ILE A 63 -17.95 -3.77 -7.94
N LEU A 64 -17.38 -3.94 -6.75
CA LEU A 64 -16.76 -2.84 -6.00
C LEU A 64 -15.58 -2.20 -6.77
N PHE A 65 -14.72 -3.00 -7.39
CA PHE A 65 -13.61 -2.51 -8.21
C PHE A 65 -14.11 -1.84 -9.49
N LEU A 66 -15.15 -2.38 -10.14
CA LEU A 66 -15.77 -1.77 -11.31
C LEU A 66 -16.48 -0.45 -10.97
N ILE A 67 -17.06 -0.31 -9.79
CA ILE A 67 -17.58 0.98 -9.31
C ILE A 67 -16.43 1.98 -9.23
N ILE A 68 -15.28 1.61 -8.66
CA ILE A 68 -14.16 2.56 -8.62
C ILE A 68 -13.67 2.92 -10.01
N TYR A 69 -13.51 1.93 -10.88
CA TYR A 69 -13.05 2.13 -12.26
C TYR A 69 -13.99 3.02 -13.10
N ASN A 70 -15.31 2.87 -12.96
CA ASN A 70 -16.27 3.61 -13.80
C ASN A 70 -16.57 5.03 -13.30
N TYR A 71 -16.38 5.31 -12.01
CA TYR A 71 -16.78 6.58 -11.40
C TYR A 71 -15.61 7.49 -11.00
N PHE A 72 -14.38 7.00 -10.96
CA PHE A 72 -13.21 7.78 -10.52
C PHE A 72 -12.01 7.54 -11.42
N ASP A 73 -11.22 8.58 -11.62
CA ASP A 73 -9.92 8.45 -12.26
C ASP A 73 -8.91 7.82 -11.30
N MET A 74 -8.09 6.91 -11.83
CA MET A 74 -7.02 6.26 -11.07
C MET A 74 -5.67 6.78 -11.53
N TYR A 75 -4.90 7.34 -10.59
CA TYR A 75 -3.55 7.84 -10.81
C TYR A 75 -2.55 7.05 -9.96
N PHE A 76 -1.31 6.95 -10.44
CA PHE A 76 -0.23 6.48 -9.60
C PHE A 76 0.08 7.50 -8.51
N ALA A 77 0.17 7.06 -7.25
CA ALA A 77 0.36 7.95 -6.10
C ALA A 77 1.69 8.71 -6.12
N THR A 78 2.72 8.14 -6.76
CA THR A 78 4.02 8.79 -6.99
C THR A 78 4.48 8.61 -8.43
N ASN A 79 5.46 9.41 -8.83
CA ASN A 79 6.10 9.32 -10.14
C ASN A 79 6.99 8.07 -10.32
N ASP A 80 7.21 7.30 -9.27
CA ASP A 80 8.03 6.08 -9.30
C ASP A 80 7.38 4.99 -10.16
N ASP A 81 6.07 4.81 -10.01
CA ASP A 81 5.29 3.80 -10.74
C ASP A 81 5.22 4.10 -12.24
N TYR A 82 5.03 5.37 -12.61
CA TYR A 82 5.13 5.82 -14.01
C TYR A 82 6.48 5.41 -14.62
N ARG A 83 7.59 5.69 -13.92
CA ARG A 83 8.94 5.37 -14.40
C ARG A 83 9.20 3.87 -14.45
N MET A 84 8.78 3.11 -13.44
CA MET A 84 8.92 1.66 -13.46
C MET A 84 8.13 1.03 -14.60
N ARG A 85 6.91 1.54 -14.89
CA ARG A 85 6.14 1.14 -16.08
C ARG A 85 6.94 1.38 -17.36
N LEU A 86 7.53 2.55 -17.54
CA LEU A 86 8.34 2.87 -18.73
C LEU A 86 9.53 1.92 -18.94
N ILE A 87 10.11 1.40 -17.87
CA ILE A 87 11.21 0.44 -17.94
C ILE A 87 10.69 -0.93 -18.42
N VAL A 88 9.64 -1.45 -17.80
CA VAL A 88 9.15 -2.81 -18.10
C VAL A 88 8.32 -2.89 -19.38
N ASN A 89 7.72 -1.80 -19.84
CA ASN A 89 6.99 -1.75 -21.11
C ASN A 89 7.89 -1.41 -22.32
N GLY A 90 9.14 -0.99 -22.07
CA GLY A 90 10.10 -0.59 -23.09
C GLY A 90 10.00 0.85 -23.59
N GLY A 91 9.09 1.66 -23.03
CA GLY A 91 8.96 3.09 -23.36
C GLY A 91 10.19 3.92 -22.98
N TYR A 92 11.07 3.42 -22.11
CA TYR A 92 12.29 4.11 -21.71
C TYR A 92 13.46 3.92 -22.70
N THR A 93 13.75 2.69 -23.12
CA THR A 93 14.91 2.33 -23.97
C THR A 93 14.54 1.85 -25.38
N GLY A 94 13.26 1.60 -25.65
CA GLY A 94 12.77 0.93 -26.86
C GLY A 94 12.53 -0.58 -26.68
N THR A 95 12.99 -1.18 -25.60
CA THR A 95 12.81 -2.61 -25.31
C THR A 95 12.45 -2.85 -23.83
N PRO A 96 11.50 -3.76 -23.53
CA PRO A 96 11.18 -4.14 -22.15
C PRO A 96 12.41 -4.54 -21.35
N SER A 97 12.58 -3.96 -20.16
CA SER A 97 13.72 -4.23 -19.28
C SER A 97 13.27 -4.66 -17.89
N ILE A 98 13.93 -5.69 -17.35
CA ILE A 98 13.66 -6.19 -15.99
C ILE A 98 14.34 -5.34 -14.90
N ASN A 99 15.19 -4.38 -15.29
CA ASN A 99 16.06 -3.62 -14.38
C ASN A 99 15.32 -2.44 -13.73
N THR A 100 14.22 -2.73 -13.05
CA THR A 100 13.48 -1.77 -12.22
C THR A 100 14.21 -1.53 -10.90
N VAL A 101 14.10 -0.32 -10.37
CA VAL A 101 14.86 0.06 -9.16
C VAL A 101 14.20 -0.38 -7.85
N PHE A 102 12.86 -0.40 -7.78
CA PHE A 102 12.18 -0.76 -6.54
C PHE A 102 11.54 -2.14 -6.54
N ILE A 103 10.92 -2.52 -7.66
CA ILE A 103 10.33 -3.85 -7.85
C ILE A 103 11.43 -4.84 -8.21
N LYS A 104 11.39 -6.03 -7.59
CA LYS A 104 12.39 -7.09 -7.81
C LYS A 104 12.16 -7.77 -9.15
N THR A 105 13.23 -8.36 -9.67
CA THR A 105 13.30 -9.01 -10.99
C THR A 105 12.20 -10.04 -11.25
N PHE A 106 11.71 -10.75 -10.22
CA PHE A 106 10.61 -11.71 -10.36
C PHE A 106 9.34 -11.09 -10.97
N ILE A 107 8.84 -9.97 -10.42
CA ILE A 107 7.67 -9.29 -10.95
C ILE A 107 8.01 -8.61 -12.28
N SER A 108 9.18 -8.00 -12.40
CA SER A 108 9.60 -7.32 -13.63
C SER A 108 9.72 -8.29 -14.81
N ARG A 109 10.16 -9.54 -14.60
CA ARG A 109 10.16 -10.59 -15.63
C ARG A 109 8.76 -10.95 -16.09
N ILE A 110 7.82 -11.11 -15.16
CA ILE A 110 6.40 -11.38 -15.50
C ILE A 110 5.85 -10.23 -16.34
N LEU A 111 6.10 -8.99 -15.94
CA LEU A 111 5.64 -7.80 -16.67
C LEU A 111 6.28 -7.69 -18.06
N CYS A 112 7.60 -7.85 -18.17
CA CYS A 112 8.28 -7.85 -19.47
C CYS A 112 7.75 -8.94 -20.40
N ALA A 113 7.45 -10.14 -19.88
CA ALA A 113 6.86 -11.21 -20.68
C ALA A 113 5.45 -10.83 -21.19
N LEU A 114 4.61 -10.24 -20.33
CA LEU A 114 3.28 -9.76 -20.72
C LEU A 114 3.35 -8.63 -21.77
N TYR A 115 4.26 -7.67 -21.59
CA TYR A 115 4.49 -6.59 -22.55
C TYR A 115 5.07 -7.08 -23.87
N SER A 116 5.91 -8.13 -23.84
CA SER A 116 6.42 -8.78 -25.05
C SER A 116 5.32 -9.52 -25.81
N PHE A 117 4.31 -10.04 -25.11
CA PHE A 117 3.15 -10.67 -25.74
C PHE A 117 2.19 -9.65 -26.35
N LYS A 118 1.82 -8.59 -25.60
CA LYS A 118 0.96 -7.51 -26.09
C LYS A 118 1.29 -6.20 -25.40
N ASN A 119 1.92 -5.27 -26.12
CA ASN A 119 2.41 -4.00 -25.57
C ASN A 119 1.32 -2.93 -25.36
N ASN A 120 0.15 -3.05 -26.01
CA ASN A 120 -0.94 -2.08 -25.90
C ASN A 120 -1.81 -2.25 -24.64
N ILE A 121 -1.61 -3.31 -23.84
CA ILE A 121 -2.35 -3.51 -22.59
C ILE A 121 -1.55 -2.87 -21.44
N PRO A 122 -2.21 -2.12 -20.53
CA PRO A 122 -1.56 -1.52 -19.36
C PRO A 122 -1.16 -2.54 -18.28
N TRP A 123 -0.31 -3.52 -18.62
CA TRP A 123 -0.01 -4.67 -17.76
C TRP A 123 0.53 -4.29 -16.39
N TYR A 124 1.31 -3.22 -16.28
CA TYR A 124 1.84 -2.71 -15.01
C TYR A 124 0.71 -2.24 -14.07
N GLY A 125 -0.23 -1.45 -14.58
CA GLY A 125 -1.40 -1.02 -13.81
C GLY A 125 -2.35 -2.17 -13.51
N VAL A 126 -2.61 -3.02 -14.52
CA VAL A 126 -3.47 -4.21 -14.40
C VAL A 126 -2.91 -5.18 -13.36
N SER A 127 -1.60 -5.44 -13.32
CA SER A 127 -1.02 -6.38 -12.35
C SER A 127 -1.17 -5.88 -10.90
N MET A 128 -1.08 -4.57 -10.69
CA MET A 128 -1.27 -3.96 -9.38
C MET A 128 -2.73 -4.01 -8.93
N LEU A 129 -3.66 -3.62 -9.80
CA LEU A 129 -5.09 -3.71 -9.51
C LEU A 129 -5.51 -5.18 -9.28
N PHE A 130 -5.00 -6.11 -10.09
CA PHE A 130 -5.24 -7.54 -9.93
C PHE A 130 -4.69 -8.08 -8.60
N SER A 131 -3.50 -7.62 -8.19
CA SER A 131 -2.90 -7.98 -6.89
C SER A 131 -3.76 -7.52 -5.72
N MET A 132 -4.28 -6.28 -5.76
CA MET A 132 -5.20 -5.78 -4.73
C MET A 132 -6.56 -6.50 -4.78
N TYR A 133 -7.06 -6.82 -5.97
CA TYR A 133 -8.30 -7.56 -6.18
C TYR A 133 -8.25 -8.97 -5.58
N ILE A 134 -7.21 -9.75 -5.90
CA ILE A 134 -7.13 -11.15 -5.48
C ILE A 134 -6.94 -11.27 -3.96
N THR A 135 -6.13 -10.41 -3.36
CA THR A 135 -5.90 -10.37 -1.91
C THR A 135 -7.14 -9.90 -1.15
N SER A 136 -7.86 -8.88 -1.64
CA SER A 136 -9.14 -8.45 -1.06
C SER A 136 -10.22 -9.54 -1.17
N THR A 137 -10.24 -10.28 -2.29
CA THR A 137 -11.20 -11.37 -2.52
C THR A 137 -10.94 -12.55 -1.62
N TYR A 138 -9.67 -12.93 -1.47
CA TYR A 138 -9.27 -13.93 -0.50
C TYR A 138 -9.59 -13.51 0.94
N PHE A 139 -9.42 -12.24 1.28
CA PHE A 139 -9.77 -11.72 2.59
C PHE A 139 -11.29 -11.78 2.85
N LEU A 140 -12.11 -11.26 1.94
CA LEU A 140 -13.57 -11.34 2.05
C LEU A 140 -14.04 -12.80 2.17
N TRP A 141 -13.52 -13.69 1.32
CA TRP A 141 -13.82 -15.11 1.40
C TRP A 141 -13.45 -15.71 2.76
N THR A 142 -12.27 -15.36 3.28
CA THR A 142 -11.85 -15.78 4.63
C THR A 142 -12.85 -15.32 5.67
N LEU A 143 -13.19 -14.03 5.69
CA LEU A 143 -14.10 -13.46 6.68
C LEU A 143 -15.47 -14.16 6.67
N ILE A 144 -16.04 -14.34 5.48
CA ILE A 144 -17.34 -15.01 5.31
C ILE A 144 -17.27 -16.50 5.69
N SER A 145 -16.14 -17.17 5.44
CA SER A 145 -15.95 -18.57 5.81
C SER A 145 -15.90 -18.80 7.33
N LEU A 146 -15.57 -17.77 8.11
CA LEU A 146 -15.61 -17.79 9.58
C LEU A 146 -17.04 -17.73 10.09
N CYS A 147 -17.93 -17.02 9.39
CA CYS A 147 -19.32 -16.77 9.78
C CYS A 147 -20.14 -18.06 9.95
N ARG A 148 -20.69 -18.27 11.15
CA ARG A 148 -21.58 -19.42 11.46
C ARG A 148 -23.04 -19.03 11.66
N THR A 149 -23.33 -17.74 11.84
CA THR A 149 -24.68 -17.20 12.06
C THR A 149 -25.01 -16.14 11.01
N LYS A 150 -26.31 -15.93 10.74
CA LYS A 150 -26.77 -14.87 9.83
C LYS A 150 -26.35 -13.47 10.32
N TYR A 151 -26.35 -13.27 11.64
CA TYR A 151 -25.90 -12.03 12.27
C TYR A 151 -24.41 -11.78 11.98
N ALA A 152 -23.54 -12.75 12.25
CA ALA A 152 -22.11 -12.63 11.95
C ALA A 152 -21.86 -12.37 10.46
N TYR A 153 -22.56 -13.09 9.58
CA TYR A 153 -22.47 -12.87 8.14
C TYR A 153 -22.82 -11.43 7.74
N THR A 154 -23.93 -10.91 8.25
CA THR A 154 -24.41 -9.55 7.92
C THR A 154 -23.45 -8.50 8.46
N PHE A 155 -23.05 -8.61 9.73
CA PHE A 155 -22.13 -7.68 10.36
C PHE A 155 -20.77 -7.67 9.65
N THR A 156 -20.18 -8.83 9.42
CA THR A 156 -18.89 -8.97 8.73
C THR A 156 -18.95 -8.41 7.31
N SER A 157 -20.06 -8.62 6.59
CA SER A 157 -20.24 -8.04 5.25
C SER A 157 -20.28 -6.51 5.30
N ILE A 158 -21.04 -5.93 6.23
CA ILE A 158 -21.10 -4.47 6.44
C ILE A 158 -19.72 -3.94 6.79
N LEU A 159 -19.03 -4.56 7.75
CA LEU A 159 -17.70 -4.16 8.17
C LEU A 159 -16.68 -4.20 7.02
N TYR A 160 -16.77 -5.21 6.15
CA TYR A 160 -15.94 -5.28 4.94
C TYR A 160 -16.24 -4.14 3.96
N ILE A 161 -17.50 -3.76 3.76
CA ILE A 161 -17.86 -2.61 2.91
C ILE A 161 -17.33 -1.31 3.51
N ILE A 162 -17.41 -1.13 4.83
CA ILE A 162 -16.82 0.04 5.51
C ILE A 162 -15.30 0.05 5.33
N PHE A 163 -14.64 -1.11 5.52
CA PHE A 163 -13.21 -1.26 5.25
C PHE A 163 -12.85 -0.90 3.81
N PHE A 164 -13.69 -1.30 2.84
CA PHE A 164 -13.48 -0.94 1.44
C PHE A 164 -13.56 0.57 1.24
N ILE A 165 -14.58 1.24 1.79
CA ILE A 165 -14.79 2.69 1.64
C ILE A 165 -13.67 3.52 2.29
N PHE A 166 -13.22 3.13 3.48
CA PHE A 166 -12.21 3.91 4.22
C PHE A 166 -10.77 3.59 3.84
N ILE A 167 -10.48 2.36 3.42
CA ILE A 167 -9.10 1.90 3.17
C ILE A 167 -8.88 1.55 1.70
N ILE A 168 -9.56 0.52 1.18
CA ILE A 168 -9.25 -0.04 -0.17
C ILE A 168 -9.48 1.00 -1.26
N GLN A 169 -10.60 1.73 -1.20
CA GLN A 169 -11.01 2.71 -2.21
C GLN A 169 -9.92 3.75 -2.51
N LYS A 170 -9.28 4.30 -1.47
CA LYS A 170 -8.19 5.27 -1.65
C LYS A 170 -7.06 4.67 -2.47
N HIS A 171 -6.64 3.46 -2.13
CA HIS A 171 -5.52 2.79 -2.79
C HIS A 171 -5.83 2.29 -4.20
N LEU A 172 -7.11 2.20 -4.56
CA LEU A 172 -7.53 1.99 -5.96
C LEU A 172 -7.48 3.29 -6.78
N ARG A 173 -7.76 4.44 -6.17
CA ARG A 173 -7.62 5.75 -6.84
C ARG A 173 -6.17 6.24 -6.91
N GLU A 174 -5.38 5.89 -5.89
CA GLU A 174 -3.97 6.27 -5.74
C GLU A 174 -3.09 5.03 -5.70
N VAL A 175 -2.95 4.37 -6.83
CA VAL A 175 -2.26 3.07 -6.91
C VAL A 175 -0.77 3.25 -6.68
N GLN A 176 -0.18 2.41 -5.84
CA GLN A 176 1.25 2.42 -5.57
C GLN A 176 1.79 1.03 -5.25
N PHE A 177 2.94 0.66 -5.83
CA PHE A 177 3.58 -0.65 -5.60
C PHE A 177 3.88 -0.96 -4.12
N THR A 178 4.14 0.07 -3.31
CA THR A 178 4.40 -0.07 -1.86
C THR A 178 3.16 -0.61 -1.13
N ILE A 179 1.98 -0.08 -1.46
CA ILE A 179 0.72 -0.54 -0.89
C ILE A 179 0.34 -1.92 -1.44
N VAL A 180 0.59 -2.18 -2.73
CA VAL A 180 0.39 -3.53 -3.31
C VAL A 180 1.18 -4.60 -2.54
N SER A 181 2.41 -4.30 -2.13
CA SER A 181 3.19 -5.18 -1.24
C SER A 181 2.52 -5.39 0.12
N ALA A 182 1.89 -4.36 0.69
CA ALA A 182 1.14 -4.45 1.95
C ALA A 182 -0.13 -5.30 1.82
N PHE A 183 -0.80 -5.28 0.66
CA PHE A 183 -1.94 -6.16 0.38
C PHE A 183 -1.53 -7.64 0.42
N TRP A 184 -0.40 -7.97 -0.19
CA TRP A 184 0.19 -9.30 -0.05
C TRP A 184 0.68 -9.58 1.38
N GLY A 185 1.21 -8.58 2.08
CA GLY A 185 1.65 -8.70 3.47
C GLY A 185 0.51 -9.10 4.42
N PHE A 186 -0.65 -8.43 4.35
CA PHE A 186 -1.79 -8.85 5.16
C PHE A 186 -2.33 -10.20 4.70
N CYS A 187 -2.32 -10.51 3.41
CA CYS A 187 -2.76 -11.80 2.89
C CYS A 187 -1.94 -12.96 3.49
N ALA A 188 -0.62 -12.76 3.66
CA ALA A 188 0.25 -13.69 4.37
C ALA A 188 -0.20 -13.85 5.84
N ILE A 189 -0.44 -12.76 6.55
CA ILE A 189 -0.90 -12.80 7.96
C ILE A 189 -2.25 -13.52 8.10
N ILE A 190 -3.23 -13.21 7.26
CA ILE A 190 -4.55 -13.85 7.30
C ILE A 190 -4.44 -15.35 6.96
N SER A 191 -3.58 -15.71 6.00
CA SER A 191 -3.29 -17.11 5.69
C SER A 191 -2.67 -17.84 6.88
N LEU A 192 -1.72 -17.21 7.57
CA LEU A 192 -1.12 -17.75 8.79
C LEU A 192 -2.17 -17.96 9.89
N LEU A 193 -3.04 -16.98 10.13
CA LEU A 193 -4.12 -17.09 11.12
C LEU A 193 -5.07 -18.26 10.79
N ASN A 194 -5.47 -18.41 9.52
CA ASN A 194 -6.28 -19.53 9.06
C ASN A 194 -5.58 -20.89 9.29
N ILE A 195 -4.27 -20.99 9.01
CA ILE A 195 -3.47 -22.20 9.24
C ILE A 195 -3.49 -22.56 10.73
N ILE A 196 -3.15 -21.60 11.60
CA ILE A 196 -3.09 -21.80 13.05
C ILE A 196 -4.45 -22.21 13.61
N ASP A 197 -5.51 -21.48 13.24
CA ASP A 197 -6.86 -21.71 13.74
C ASP A 197 -7.46 -23.03 13.24
N SER A 198 -7.16 -23.45 12.00
CA SER A 198 -7.58 -24.77 11.48
C SER A 198 -7.02 -25.93 12.29
N TRP A 199 -5.82 -25.74 12.86
CA TRP A 199 -5.15 -26.74 13.65
C TRP A 199 -5.65 -26.79 15.10
N GLU A 200 -6.01 -25.64 15.69
CA GLU A 200 -6.71 -25.60 16.99
C GLU A 200 -8.01 -26.45 16.93
N ILE A 201 -8.71 -26.46 15.79
CA ILE A 201 -9.94 -27.25 15.58
C ILE A 201 -9.65 -28.75 15.41
N LYS A 202 -8.52 -29.12 14.79
CA LYS A 202 -8.15 -30.53 14.51
C LYS A 202 -7.93 -31.36 15.78
N ASN A 203 -7.49 -30.74 16.87
CA ASN A 203 -7.32 -31.43 18.16
C ASN A 203 -8.66 -31.85 18.83
N TYR A 204 -9.81 -31.47 18.26
CA TYR A 204 -11.14 -31.74 18.82
C TYR A 204 -12.07 -32.58 17.90
N ALA A 205 -11.62 -33.08 16.74
CA ALA A 205 -12.51 -33.68 15.73
C ALA A 205 -12.08 -35.08 15.19
N ASN A 206 -13.08 -35.96 14.93
CA ASN A 206 -12.95 -37.34 14.43
C ASN A 206 -12.30 -37.51 13.04
N GLU A 207 -11.81 -38.72 12.76
CA GLU A 207 -10.95 -39.12 11.63
C GLU A 207 -11.41 -38.75 10.21
N ASN A 208 -12.72 -38.78 9.90
CA ASN A 208 -13.23 -38.39 8.58
C ASN A 208 -13.12 -36.87 8.28
N SER A 209 -12.75 -36.05 9.27
CA SER A 209 -12.44 -34.62 9.10
C SER A 209 -10.97 -34.36 8.74
N ILE A 210 -10.11 -35.38 8.79
CA ILE A 210 -8.66 -35.23 8.61
C ILE A 210 -8.31 -34.88 7.17
N ILE A 211 -8.94 -35.49 6.18
CA ILE A 211 -8.63 -35.31 4.75
C ILE A 211 -9.02 -33.90 4.27
N SER A 212 -10.21 -33.40 4.61
CA SER A 212 -10.63 -32.03 4.27
C SER A 212 -9.78 -30.95 4.93
N ASN A 213 -9.26 -31.24 6.13
CA ASN A 213 -8.38 -30.32 6.87
C ASN A 213 -6.95 -30.27 6.28
N VAL A 214 -6.48 -31.35 5.64
CA VAL A 214 -5.17 -31.36 4.95
C VAL A 214 -5.19 -30.48 3.72
N TYR A 215 -6.22 -30.55 2.86
CA TYR A 215 -6.32 -29.68 1.68
C TYR A 215 -6.47 -28.20 2.07
N PHE A 216 -7.25 -27.91 3.12
CA PHE A 216 -7.38 -26.55 3.65
C PHE A 216 -6.03 -26.01 4.14
N TYR A 217 -5.32 -26.78 4.96
CA TYR A 217 -3.99 -26.43 5.45
C TYR A 217 -2.98 -26.21 4.30
N ARG A 218 -2.97 -27.10 3.30
CA ARG A 218 -2.09 -26.97 2.12
C ARG A 218 -2.43 -25.74 1.27
N PHE A 219 -3.71 -25.46 1.08
CA PHE A 219 -4.15 -24.27 0.35
C PHE A 219 -3.70 -22.99 1.04
N HIS A 220 -3.97 -22.84 2.34
CA HIS A 220 -3.53 -21.65 3.08
C HIS A 220 -2.01 -21.57 3.22
N GLY A 221 -1.31 -22.71 3.32
CA GLY A 221 0.17 -22.75 3.26
C GLY A 221 0.70 -22.25 1.92
N PHE A 222 0.08 -22.66 0.81
CA PHE A 222 0.41 -22.15 -0.52
C PHE A 222 0.15 -20.65 -0.64
N VAL A 223 -1.03 -20.17 -0.21
CA VAL A 223 -1.35 -18.73 -0.22
C VAL A 223 -0.39 -17.93 0.67
N PHE A 224 -0.02 -18.46 1.83
CA PHE A 224 0.99 -17.84 2.71
C PHE A 224 2.33 -17.67 1.99
N THR A 225 2.88 -18.76 1.43
CA THR A 225 4.14 -18.74 0.69
C THR A 225 4.09 -17.76 -0.49
N LEU A 226 3.03 -17.84 -1.31
CA LEU A 226 2.85 -16.97 -2.46
C LEU A 226 2.80 -15.49 -2.01
N SER A 227 2.07 -15.20 -0.95
CA SER A 227 1.92 -13.86 -0.41
C SER A 227 3.25 -13.29 0.12
N CYS A 228 4.06 -14.10 0.79
CA CYS A 228 5.41 -13.71 1.21
C CYS A 228 6.30 -13.35 0.00
N VAL A 229 6.32 -14.21 -1.03
CA VAL A 229 7.11 -14.00 -2.25
C VAL A 229 6.67 -12.73 -2.98
N PHE A 230 5.36 -12.52 -3.17
CA PHE A 230 4.85 -11.34 -3.87
C PHE A 230 5.06 -10.06 -3.05
N SER A 231 4.83 -10.09 -1.73
CA SER A 231 5.09 -8.93 -0.86
C SER A 231 6.57 -8.51 -0.94
N TYR A 232 7.50 -9.47 -0.82
CA TYR A 232 8.93 -9.23 -0.96
C TYR A 232 9.30 -8.69 -2.35
N SER A 233 8.72 -9.27 -3.39
CA SER A 233 9.04 -8.92 -4.78
C SER A 233 8.54 -7.54 -5.20
N TYR A 234 7.38 -7.10 -4.70
CA TYR A 234 6.93 -5.71 -4.92
C TYR A 234 7.73 -4.73 -4.07
N ARG A 235 7.90 -5.01 -2.76
CA ARG A 235 8.65 -4.14 -1.86
C ARG A 235 9.16 -4.86 -0.62
N GLU A 236 10.43 -5.23 -0.66
CA GLU A 236 11.18 -5.83 0.45
C GLU A 236 10.99 -5.13 1.80
N LYS A 237 11.11 -3.79 1.85
CA LYS A 237 10.96 -3.04 3.12
C LYS A 237 9.57 -3.23 3.77
N ILE A 238 8.51 -3.39 2.97
CA ILE A 238 7.14 -3.61 3.47
C ILE A 238 6.94 -5.06 3.91
N PHE A 239 7.51 -6.01 3.17
CA PHE A 239 7.56 -7.40 3.62
C PHE A 239 8.27 -7.54 4.97
N LEU A 240 9.43 -6.89 5.15
CA LEU A 240 10.15 -6.87 6.42
C LEU A 240 9.33 -6.26 7.55
N MET A 241 8.51 -5.23 7.27
CA MET A 241 7.56 -4.68 8.25
C MET A 241 6.46 -5.68 8.64
N THR A 242 6.15 -6.67 7.80
CA THR A 242 5.13 -7.71 8.07
C THR A 242 5.69 -8.80 9.01
N ILE A 243 7.00 -9.05 8.99
CA ILE A 243 7.65 -10.11 9.78
C ILE A 243 7.44 -9.98 11.30
N PRO A 244 7.61 -8.80 11.95
CA PRO A 244 7.35 -8.65 13.38
C PRO A 244 5.95 -9.11 13.81
N LEU A 245 4.92 -8.85 13.01
CA LEU A 245 3.56 -9.31 13.29
C LEU A 245 3.40 -10.83 13.12
N ILE A 246 4.03 -11.42 12.10
CA ILE A 246 4.07 -12.87 11.91
C ILE A 246 4.70 -13.54 13.13
N VAL A 247 5.87 -13.05 13.57
CA VAL A 247 6.58 -13.56 14.74
C VAL A 247 5.73 -13.39 16.00
N TYR A 248 5.12 -12.21 16.18
CA TYR A 248 4.24 -11.92 17.31
C TYR A 248 3.04 -12.87 17.38
N ILE A 249 2.33 -13.07 16.26
CA ILE A 249 1.19 -14.00 16.18
C ILE A 249 1.62 -15.42 16.56
N ILE A 250 2.75 -15.90 16.03
CA ILE A 250 3.28 -17.23 16.33
C ILE A 250 3.65 -17.34 17.82
N ALA A 251 4.33 -16.35 18.37
CA ALA A 251 4.74 -16.34 19.78
C ALA A 251 3.50 -16.43 20.69
N ILE A 252 2.51 -15.55 20.49
CA ILE A 252 1.29 -15.54 21.30
C ILE A 252 0.49 -16.83 21.15
N LYS A 253 0.33 -17.35 19.93
CA LYS A 253 -0.41 -18.59 19.68
C LYS A 253 0.31 -19.84 20.21
N SER A 254 1.63 -19.83 20.24
CA SER A 254 2.44 -20.94 20.76
C SER A 254 2.35 -21.08 22.29
N ILE A 255 1.95 -20.03 23.02
CA ILE A 255 1.69 -20.10 24.47
C ILE A 255 0.65 -21.19 24.79
N LYS A 256 -0.42 -21.28 23.99
CA LYS A 256 -1.44 -22.33 24.15
C LYS A 256 -1.00 -23.68 23.60
N ASN A 257 -0.14 -23.69 22.59
CA ASN A 257 0.24 -24.92 21.93
C ASN A 257 1.67 -24.93 21.41
N LYS A 258 2.56 -25.53 22.21
CA LYS A 258 4.00 -25.63 21.92
C LYS A 258 4.31 -26.44 20.64
N LYS A 259 3.43 -27.36 20.23
CA LYS A 259 3.60 -28.14 18.99
C LYS A 259 3.28 -27.34 17.71
N LEU A 260 2.80 -26.10 17.84
CA LEU A 260 2.47 -25.24 16.70
C LEU A 260 3.70 -24.98 15.81
N ILE A 261 4.83 -24.65 16.42
CA ILE A 261 6.04 -24.24 15.71
C ILE A 261 6.51 -25.34 14.76
N SER A 262 6.62 -26.59 15.23
CA SER A 262 7.07 -27.71 14.40
C SER A 262 6.14 -28.00 13.22
N LYS A 263 4.86 -27.61 13.30
CA LYS A 263 3.91 -27.70 12.19
C LYS A 263 3.99 -26.55 11.21
N LEU A 264 4.52 -25.40 11.61
CA LEU A 264 4.72 -24.28 10.70
C LEU A 264 6.06 -24.37 9.94
N VAL A 265 7.06 -25.08 10.50
CA VAL A 265 8.40 -25.24 9.90
C VAL A 265 8.36 -25.60 8.41
N PRO A 266 7.59 -26.61 7.93
CA PRO A 266 7.59 -26.94 6.51
C PRO A 266 7.10 -25.79 5.60
N ILE A 267 6.08 -25.05 6.03
CA ILE A 267 5.55 -23.90 5.29
C ILE A 267 6.61 -22.79 5.24
N PHE A 268 7.29 -22.53 6.35
CA PHE A 268 8.37 -21.54 6.40
C PHE A 268 9.56 -21.94 5.55
N ILE A 269 9.94 -23.22 5.52
CA ILE A 269 11.01 -23.71 4.62
C ILE A 269 10.64 -23.45 3.16
N ILE A 270 9.41 -23.77 2.74
CA ILE A 270 8.97 -23.52 1.36
C ILE A 270 8.92 -22.01 1.06
N ALA A 271 8.45 -21.19 2.01
CA ALA A 271 8.46 -19.74 1.88
C ALA A 271 9.89 -19.18 1.77
N LEU A 272 10.83 -19.68 2.58
CA LEU A 272 12.23 -19.31 2.53
C LEU A 272 12.87 -19.71 1.20
N ILE A 273 12.61 -20.91 0.68
CA ILE A 273 13.09 -21.33 -0.64
C ILE A 273 12.59 -20.36 -1.73
N GLY A 274 11.30 -20.03 -1.72
CA GLY A 274 10.73 -19.07 -2.68
C GLY A 274 11.37 -17.68 -2.58
N LEU A 275 11.57 -17.18 -1.35
CA LEU A 275 12.24 -15.90 -1.10
C LEU A 275 13.72 -15.94 -1.52
N SER A 276 14.43 -17.02 -1.24
CA SER A 276 15.83 -17.22 -1.62
C SER A 276 16.01 -17.21 -3.13
N VAL A 277 15.10 -17.84 -3.89
CA VAL A 277 15.14 -17.79 -5.36
C VAL A 277 15.03 -16.35 -5.87
N VAL A 278 14.07 -15.57 -5.35
CA VAL A 278 13.92 -14.15 -5.74
C VAL A 278 15.12 -13.32 -5.30
N PHE A 279 15.64 -13.56 -4.09
CA PHE A 279 16.81 -12.87 -3.56
C PHE A 279 18.04 -13.12 -4.42
N ILE A 280 18.33 -14.38 -4.75
CA ILE A 280 19.49 -14.77 -5.57
C ILE A 280 19.37 -14.19 -6.98
N ASP A 281 18.20 -14.30 -7.63
CA ASP A 281 17.97 -13.72 -8.96
C ASP A 281 18.20 -12.20 -8.92
N ASN A 282 17.60 -11.50 -7.95
CA ASN A 282 17.75 -10.06 -7.85
C ASN A 282 19.21 -9.65 -7.56
N ALA A 283 19.90 -10.35 -6.64
CA ALA A 283 21.28 -10.10 -6.29
C ALA A 283 22.23 -10.30 -7.48
N TYR A 284 21.99 -11.32 -8.30
CA TYR A 284 22.75 -11.55 -9.53
C TYR A 284 22.66 -10.34 -10.48
N HIS A 285 21.46 -9.78 -10.67
CA HIS A 285 21.26 -8.63 -11.55
C HIS A 285 21.83 -7.33 -11.00
N THR A 286 21.69 -7.09 -9.69
CA THR A 286 22.19 -5.86 -9.05
C THR A 286 23.71 -5.83 -8.90
N ASN A 287 24.35 -6.99 -8.85
CA ASN A 287 25.80 -7.12 -8.70
C ASN A 287 26.56 -7.18 -10.04
N ARG A 288 25.89 -7.06 -11.18
CA ARG A 288 26.58 -6.85 -12.46
C ARG A 288 27.39 -5.56 -12.39
N LYS A 289 28.59 -5.57 -12.99
CA LYS A 289 29.59 -4.50 -12.84
C LYS A 289 29.02 -3.11 -13.15
N ASP A 290 28.25 -3.01 -14.24
CA ASP A 290 27.58 -1.79 -14.71
C ASP A 290 26.48 -1.28 -13.76
N TYR A 291 25.79 -2.18 -13.06
CA TYR A 291 24.76 -1.82 -12.08
C TYR A 291 25.31 -1.56 -10.68
N LYS A 292 26.47 -2.13 -10.32
CA LYS A 292 27.07 -1.95 -9.00
C LYS A 292 27.41 -0.48 -8.73
N GLU A 293 28.08 0.17 -9.67
CA GLU A 293 28.47 1.58 -9.57
C GLU A 293 27.24 2.51 -9.47
N TYR A 294 26.21 2.23 -10.29
CA TYR A 294 24.94 2.94 -10.24
C TYR A 294 24.22 2.76 -8.88
N ASN A 295 24.18 1.53 -8.35
CA ASN A 295 23.49 1.24 -7.10
C ASN A 295 24.14 1.97 -5.93
N GLU A 296 25.49 1.98 -5.86
CA GLU A 296 26.24 2.73 -4.85
C GLU A 296 25.94 4.23 -4.93
N PHE A 297 25.98 4.80 -6.14
CA PHE A 297 25.60 6.20 -6.34
C PHE A 297 24.15 6.47 -5.90
N ASN A 298 23.20 5.63 -6.29
CA ASN A 298 21.79 5.83 -5.99
C ASN A 298 21.47 5.67 -4.50
N GLU A 299 22.20 4.82 -3.77
CA GLU A 299 22.12 4.68 -2.32
C GLU A 299 22.60 5.96 -1.61
N LEU A 300 23.81 6.43 -1.93
CA LEU A 300 24.37 7.68 -1.38
C LEU A 300 23.49 8.89 -1.70
N ARG A 301 23.01 8.98 -2.94
CA ARG A 301 22.05 10.00 -3.38
C ARG A 301 20.77 9.96 -2.56
N SER A 302 20.22 8.78 -2.33
CA SER A 302 19.00 8.61 -1.52
C SER A 302 19.26 9.03 -0.08
N GLU A 303 20.41 8.69 0.50
CA GLU A 303 20.77 9.07 1.86
C GLU A 303 20.88 10.58 2.04
N ILE A 304 21.58 11.30 1.14
CA ILE A 304 21.68 12.76 1.19
C ILE A 304 20.30 13.42 1.18
N TYR A 305 19.43 13.02 0.26
CA TYR A 305 18.17 13.71 0.04
C TYR A 305 17.06 13.30 1.00
N ASP A 306 17.03 12.04 1.45
CA ASP A 306 15.98 11.55 2.33
C ASP A 306 16.24 11.95 3.80
N TYR A 307 17.51 12.15 4.19
CA TYR A 307 17.88 12.54 5.56
C TYR A 307 18.43 13.97 5.67
N ASN A 308 18.44 14.71 4.56
CA ASN A 308 18.82 16.12 4.49
C ASN A 308 20.20 16.43 5.11
N TYR A 309 21.19 15.58 4.82
CA TYR A 309 22.57 15.74 5.31
C TYR A 309 23.39 16.82 4.58
N ILE A 310 22.79 17.59 3.67
CA ILE A 310 23.49 18.67 2.96
C ILE A 310 23.73 19.84 3.93
N PRO A 311 24.98 20.25 4.21
CA PRO A 311 25.26 21.46 4.99
C PRO A 311 24.73 22.72 4.32
N LYS A 312 23.99 23.57 5.04
CA LYS A 312 23.42 24.82 4.51
C LYS A 312 23.51 25.93 5.56
N PRO A 313 23.67 27.20 5.15
CA PRO A 313 23.81 27.73 3.77
C PRO A 313 25.23 27.59 3.18
N TYR A 314 25.40 27.73 1.86
CA TYR A 314 26.71 27.56 1.19
C TYR A 314 27.82 28.43 1.79
N ASP A 315 27.53 29.70 2.06
CA ASP A 315 28.54 30.68 2.49
C ASP A 315 29.14 30.32 3.86
N GLU A 316 28.37 29.70 4.76
CA GLU A 316 28.83 29.23 6.07
C GLU A 316 29.77 28.02 5.95
N TYR A 317 29.49 27.12 5.00
CA TYR A 317 30.25 25.89 4.79
C TYR A 317 31.16 25.97 3.55
N LYS A 318 31.52 27.19 3.11
CA LYS A 318 32.27 27.41 1.88
C LYS A 318 33.62 26.67 1.88
N SER A 319 34.37 26.76 2.98
CA SER A 319 35.66 26.06 3.12
C SER A 319 35.55 24.55 2.95
N PHE A 320 34.46 23.94 3.43
CA PHE A 320 34.19 22.51 3.23
C PHE A 320 33.90 22.22 1.76
N TYR A 321 33.02 22.98 1.12
CA TYR A 321 32.71 22.78 -0.30
C TYR A 321 33.93 23.01 -1.20
N ASP A 322 34.74 24.03 -0.91
CA ASP A 322 35.98 24.33 -1.62
C ASP A 322 37.01 23.19 -1.47
N SER A 323 37.06 22.53 -0.29
CA SER A 323 37.91 21.34 -0.07
C SER A 323 37.51 20.13 -0.93
N LEU A 324 36.24 20.08 -1.34
CA LEU A 324 35.71 19.09 -2.30
C LEU A 324 35.80 19.58 -3.75
N GLY A 325 36.33 20.78 -3.99
CA GLY A 325 36.35 21.43 -5.29
C GLY A 325 34.97 21.83 -5.80
N LEU A 326 33.96 21.95 -4.94
CA LEU A 326 32.58 22.26 -5.30
C LEU A 326 32.32 23.77 -5.28
N THR A 327 31.89 24.29 -6.42
CA THR A 327 31.53 25.71 -6.56
C THR A 327 30.14 26.01 -6.02
N GLN A 328 29.79 27.29 -5.87
CA GLN A 328 28.42 27.69 -5.53
C GLN A 328 27.39 27.14 -6.56
N ALA A 329 27.77 27.05 -7.84
CA ALA A 329 26.93 26.45 -8.86
C ALA A 329 26.69 24.95 -8.63
N ASP A 330 27.73 24.19 -8.25
CA ASP A 330 27.60 22.77 -7.88
C ASP A 330 26.68 22.58 -6.67
N TYR A 331 26.82 23.45 -5.67
CA TYR A 331 25.95 23.44 -4.52
C TYR A 331 24.47 23.71 -4.91
N LYS A 332 24.21 24.67 -5.80
CA LYS A 332 22.85 24.95 -6.29
C LYS A 332 22.27 23.76 -7.06
N VAL A 333 23.09 23.08 -7.86
CA VAL A 333 22.73 21.83 -8.53
C VAL A 333 22.37 20.74 -7.50
N LEU A 334 23.23 20.52 -6.50
CA LEU A 334 23.02 19.55 -5.42
C LEU A 334 21.68 19.77 -4.69
N ILE A 335 21.41 20.98 -4.18
CA ILE A 335 20.16 21.28 -3.45
C ILE A 335 18.91 21.27 -4.34
N SER A 336 19.10 21.45 -5.66
CA SER A 336 18.00 21.44 -6.62
C SER A 336 17.60 20.03 -7.06
N LYS A 337 18.39 19.01 -6.70
CA LYS A 337 18.25 17.62 -7.18
C LYS A 337 18.37 17.54 -8.70
N THR A 338 19.20 18.38 -9.31
CA THR A 338 19.52 18.30 -10.73
C THR A 338 20.73 17.37 -10.86
N LEU A 339 20.50 16.13 -11.27
CA LEU A 339 21.49 15.06 -11.41
C LEU A 339 22.06 15.05 -12.84
N ASP A 340 23.22 14.41 -13.01
CA ASP A 340 23.93 14.26 -14.30
C ASP A 340 24.22 15.58 -15.03
N VAL A 341 24.37 16.67 -14.27
CA VAL A 341 24.79 17.98 -14.79
C VAL A 341 26.09 18.51 -14.19
N SER A 342 26.72 17.73 -13.31
CA SER A 342 28.04 18.04 -12.76
C SER A 342 28.80 16.76 -12.46
N ASP A 343 29.94 16.58 -13.12
CA ASP A 343 30.83 15.41 -12.94
C ASP A 343 31.46 15.38 -11.54
N LYS A 344 31.47 16.53 -10.87
CA LYS A 344 31.95 16.65 -9.49
C LYS A 344 30.96 16.06 -8.48
N LEU A 345 29.67 15.94 -8.81
CA LEU A 345 28.65 15.37 -7.94
C LEU A 345 28.53 13.86 -8.16
N ASN A 346 29.51 13.11 -7.66
CA ASN A 346 29.65 11.65 -7.77
C ASN A 346 29.71 10.96 -6.40
N SER A 347 29.71 9.62 -6.37
CA SER A 347 29.69 8.83 -5.12
C SER A 347 30.69 9.29 -4.07
N GLN A 348 31.94 9.62 -4.45
CA GLN A 348 32.97 10.07 -3.51
C GLN A 348 32.60 11.40 -2.84
N THR A 349 32.10 12.37 -3.62
CA THR A 349 31.67 13.65 -3.05
C THR A 349 30.39 13.52 -2.23
N TYR A 350 29.45 12.68 -2.65
CA TYR A 350 28.24 12.41 -1.88
C TYR A 350 28.60 11.80 -0.51
N ASP A 351 29.48 10.81 -0.47
CA ASP A 351 29.92 10.16 0.77
C ASP A 351 30.54 11.18 1.75
N LYS A 352 31.48 12.01 1.28
CA LYS A 352 32.08 13.08 2.10
C LYS A 352 31.07 14.11 2.60
N ILE A 353 30.06 14.46 1.80
CA ILE A 353 28.97 15.36 2.22
C ILE A 353 28.11 14.70 3.30
N ILE A 354 27.81 13.40 3.17
CA ILE A 354 27.07 12.64 4.19
C ILE A 354 27.86 12.59 5.49
N GLU A 355 29.14 12.25 5.44
CA GLU A 355 30.00 12.15 6.61
C GLU A 355 30.08 13.48 7.37
N TYR A 356 30.37 14.57 6.66
CA TYR A 356 30.44 15.90 7.23
C TYR A 356 29.08 16.37 7.76
N GLY A 357 28.00 16.11 7.01
CA GLY A 357 26.62 16.39 7.42
C GLY A 357 26.21 15.65 8.69
N LYS A 358 26.56 14.37 8.84
CA LYS A 358 26.34 13.59 10.07
C LYS A 358 27.11 14.18 11.26
N GLY A 359 28.29 14.76 11.01
CA GLY A 359 29.10 15.45 12.02
C GLY A 359 28.49 16.76 12.51
N ILE A 360 27.93 17.57 11.61
CA ILE A 360 27.24 18.83 11.96
C ILE A 360 25.89 18.54 12.61
N TYR A 361 25.09 17.71 11.95
CA TYR A 361 23.78 17.28 12.42
C TYR A 361 23.95 16.06 13.33
N LYS A 362 24.82 16.16 14.36
CA LYS A 362 24.93 15.16 15.42
C LYS A 362 23.58 15.06 16.11
N ILE A 363 22.80 14.07 15.73
CA ILE A 363 21.47 13.92 16.27
C ILE A 363 21.54 13.03 17.51
N ASN A 364 21.25 13.62 18.66
CA ASN A 364 21.11 12.89 19.92
C ASN A 364 19.99 11.84 19.78
N ILE A 365 20.32 10.59 20.08
CA ILE A 365 19.37 9.48 20.01
C ILE A 365 18.21 9.67 21.00
N PHE A 366 18.48 10.27 22.16
CA PHE A 366 17.45 10.59 23.15
C PHE A 366 16.46 11.62 22.61
N ASP A 367 16.93 12.64 21.91
CA ASP A 367 16.06 13.65 21.29
C ASP A 367 15.19 13.03 20.18
N ARG A 368 15.73 12.08 19.40
CA ARG A 368 14.96 11.33 18.40
C ARG A 368 13.87 10.47 19.04
N ILE A 369 14.18 9.79 20.14
CA ILE A 369 13.20 8.99 20.89
C ILE A 369 12.12 9.89 21.49
N TYR A 370 12.53 11.00 22.13
CA TYR A 370 11.62 11.98 22.70
C TYR A 370 10.68 12.59 21.64
N LYS A 371 11.24 13.03 20.50
CA LYS A 371 10.45 13.48 19.34
C LYS A 371 9.54 12.37 18.81
N GLY A 372 10.05 11.15 18.71
CA GLY A 372 9.28 9.97 18.30
C GLY A 372 8.04 9.77 19.14
N ILE A 373 8.17 9.83 20.47
CA ILE A 373 7.06 9.68 21.41
C ILE A 373 6.11 10.88 21.31
N THR A 374 6.62 12.10 21.41
CA THR A 374 5.81 13.33 21.48
C THR A 374 5.09 13.66 20.17
N GLN A 375 5.69 13.38 19.01
CA GLN A 375 5.14 13.67 17.68
C GLN A 375 4.39 12.49 17.05
N SER A 376 4.39 11.31 17.67
CA SER A 376 3.66 10.14 17.14
C SER A 376 2.17 10.41 16.94
N PHE A 377 1.57 11.18 17.85
CA PHE A 377 0.16 11.56 17.76
C PHE A 377 -0.10 12.49 16.57
N GLU A 378 0.76 13.47 16.33
CA GLU A 378 0.68 14.35 15.15
C GLU A 378 0.85 13.53 13.86
N GLY A 379 1.78 12.57 13.85
CA GLY A 379 1.97 11.64 12.73
C GLY A 379 0.74 10.80 12.40
N LEU A 380 -0.03 10.39 13.40
CA LEU A 380 -1.28 9.63 13.25
C LEU A 380 -2.51 10.52 12.98
N THR A 381 -2.45 11.80 13.33
CA THR A 381 -3.56 12.76 13.09
C THR A 381 -3.36 13.61 11.84
N ASN A 382 -2.29 13.36 11.08
CA ASN A 382 -2.03 13.97 9.79
C ASN A 382 -3.23 13.81 8.85
N THR A 383 -3.57 14.89 8.14
CA THR A 383 -4.72 14.97 7.22
C THR A 383 -4.73 13.89 6.14
N ILE A 384 -3.56 13.37 5.74
CA ILE A 384 -3.43 12.35 4.69
C ILE A 384 -3.91 10.98 5.16
N VAL A 385 -3.69 10.62 6.43
CA VAL A 385 -3.97 9.28 7.01
C VAL A 385 -5.10 9.28 8.03
N LYS A 386 -5.72 10.44 8.28
CA LYS A 386 -6.71 10.65 9.34
C LYS A 386 -7.89 9.68 9.23
N PHE A 387 -8.44 9.47 8.04
CA PHE A 387 -9.64 8.66 7.87
C PHE A 387 -9.36 7.17 8.07
N GLU A 388 -8.17 6.73 7.70
CA GLU A 388 -7.65 5.38 7.90
C GLU A 388 -7.41 5.11 9.39
N VAL A 389 -6.81 6.07 10.11
CA VAL A 389 -6.65 6.01 11.57
C VAL A 389 -7.99 5.98 12.28
N MET A 390 -8.94 6.81 11.86
CA MET A 390 -10.29 6.81 12.43
C MET A 390 -11.02 5.48 12.21
N PHE A 391 -10.91 4.90 11.02
CA PHE A 391 -11.41 3.56 10.75
C PHE A 391 -10.74 2.52 11.66
N PHE A 392 -9.42 2.57 11.81
CA PHE A 392 -8.69 1.68 12.72
C PHE A 392 -9.17 1.79 14.18
N VAL A 393 -9.37 3.01 14.67
CA VAL A 393 -9.92 3.26 16.02
C VAL A 393 -11.35 2.74 16.16
N LEU A 394 -12.19 2.90 15.12
CA LEU A 394 -13.54 2.34 15.10
C LEU A 394 -13.51 0.81 15.25
N VAL A 395 -12.70 0.13 14.44
CA VAL A 395 -12.55 -1.33 14.48
C VAL A 395 -11.97 -1.77 15.83
N LEU A 396 -10.94 -1.10 16.35
CA LEU A 396 -10.45 -1.37 17.71
C LEU A 396 -11.53 -1.26 18.79
N GLY A 397 -12.38 -0.22 18.72
CA GLY A 397 -13.50 -0.04 19.63
C GLY A 397 -14.52 -1.18 19.54
N ILE A 398 -14.82 -1.65 18.33
CA ILE A 398 -15.68 -2.82 18.10
C ILE A 398 -15.05 -4.08 18.69
N ALA A 399 -13.76 -4.33 18.46
CA ALA A 399 -13.03 -5.47 19.00
C ALA A 399 -13.09 -5.51 20.54
N TRP A 400 -12.82 -4.38 21.20
CA TRP A 400 -12.94 -4.25 22.66
C TRP A 400 -14.38 -4.39 23.14
N TYR A 401 -15.37 -3.85 22.43
CA TYR A 401 -16.78 -4.03 22.79
C TYR A 401 -17.17 -5.51 22.76
N ILE A 402 -16.82 -6.23 21.68
CA ILE A 402 -17.09 -7.68 21.54
C ILE A 402 -16.43 -8.46 22.67
N GLU A 403 -15.20 -8.08 23.05
CA GLU A 403 -14.49 -8.67 24.20
C GLU A 403 -15.31 -8.57 25.49
N THR A 404 -15.91 -7.42 25.80
CA THR A 404 -16.72 -7.26 27.03
C THR A 404 -17.97 -8.15 27.06
N LYS A 405 -18.52 -8.50 25.88
CA LYS A 405 -19.78 -9.26 25.76
C LYS A 405 -19.57 -10.77 25.75
N ILE A 406 -18.40 -11.24 25.34
CA ILE A 406 -18.08 -12.67 25.28
C ILE A 406 -17.42 -13.11 26.59
N LYS A 407 -18.19 -13.70 27.51
CA LYS A 407 -17.62 -14.44 28.65
C LYS A 407 -16.76 -15.58 28.09
N GLY A 408 -15.46 -15.57 28.40
CA GLY A 408 -14.48 -16.53 27.86
C GLY A 408 -13.67 -16.03 26.65
N PHE A 409 -13.69 -14.73 26.34
CA PHE A 409 -12.77 -14.13 25.37
C PHE A 409 -11.33 -14.48 25.76
N SER A 410 -10.65 -15.27 24.93
CA SER A 410 -9.39 -15.88 25.35
C SER A 410 -8.31 -14.80 25.51
N SER A 411 -7.49 -14.89 26.55
CA SER A 411 -6.39 -13.93 26.81
C SER A 411 -5.48 -13.74 25.59
N ILE A 412 -5.37 -14.76 24.73
CA ILE A 412 -4.67 -14.69 23.44
C ILE A 412 -5.27 -13.64 22.49
N SER A 413 -6.60 -13.59 22.34
CA SER A 413 -7.23 -12.61 21.45
C SER A 413 -7.01 -11.18 21.94
N LYS A 414 -7.00 -10.96 23.25
CA LYS A 414 -6.68 -9.66 23.86
C LYS A 414 -5.25 -9.24 23.56
N LEU A 415 -4.30 -10.18 23.73
CA LEU A 415 -2.91 -9.96 23.37
C LEU A 415 -2.80 -9.59 21.90
N LEU A 416 -3.44 -10.35 20.98
CA LEU A 416 -3.43 -10.02 19.56
C LEU A 416 -3.98 -8.61 19.25
N ILE A 417 -5.11 -8.21 19.85
CA ILE A 417 -5.66 -6.86 19.68
C ILE A 417 -4.65 -5.81 20.17
N ASN A 418 -4.13 -5.94 21.39
CA ASN A 418 -3.17 -4.99 21.95
C ASN A 418 -1.85 -4.95 21.17
N GLY A 419 -1.43 -6.08 20.61
CA GLY A 419 -0.27 -6.17 19.73
C GLY A 419 -0.41 -5.38 18.44
N THR A 420 -1.63 -5.30 17.86
CA THR A 420 -1.87 -4.43 16.69
C THR A 420 -1.73 -2.94 17.03
N ILE A 421 -2.19 -2.52 18.22
CA ILE A 421 -2.01 -1.15 18.71
C ILE A 421 -0.53 -0.85 18.89
N GLY A 422 0.19 -1.73 19.61
CA GLY A 422 1.63 -1.61 19.81
C GLY A 422 2.40 -1.55 18.50
N TYR A 423 2.03 -2.36 17.51
CA TYR A 423 2.66 -2.36 16.19
C TYR A 423 2.49 -1.04 15.44
N VAL A 424 1.29 -0.45 15.43
CA VAL A 424 1.05 0.85 14.77
C VAL A 424 1.83 1.97 15.47
N ILE A 425 1.73 2.05 16.81
CA ILE A 425 2.38 3.11 17.59
C ILE A 425 3.91 2.99 17.48
N CYS A 426 4.46 1.81 17.75
CA CYS A 426 5.91 1.59 17.65
C CYS A 426 6.41 1.80 16.22
N GLY A 427 5.65 1.39 15.19
CA GLY A 427 6.02 1.62 13.80
C GLY A 427 6.13 3.11 13.45
N VAL A 428 5.17 3.93 13.86
CA VAL A 428 5.21 5.39 13.66
C VAL A 428 6.37 6.02 14.44
N ILE A 429 6.58 5.62 15.71
CA ILE A 429 7.72 6.09 16.52
C ILE A 429 9.04 5.78 15.81
N VAL A 430 9.19 4.56 15.29
CA VAL A 430 10.38 4.14 14.54
C VAL A 430 10.60 5.03 13.31
N PHE A 431 9.55 5.34 12.53
CA PHE A 431 9.67 6.23 11.38
C PHE A 431 10.11 7.66 11.77
N ILE A 432 9.62 8.17 12.89
CA ILE A 432 10.03 9.47 13.42
C ILE A 432 11.49 9.43 13.91
N ILE A 433 11.90 8.37 14.62
CA ILE A 433 13.28 8.18 15.09
C ILE A 433 14.24 8.16 13.90
N PHE A 434 13.86 7.52 12.80
CA PHE A 434 14.64 7.54 11.57
C PHE A 434 14.52 8.87 10.80
N GLY A 435 13.69 9.81 11.22
CA GLY A 435 13.59 11.15 10.62
C GLY A 435 12.82 11.18 9.29
N ARG A 436 12.06 10.13 8.97
CA ARG A 436 11.31 10.04 7.71
C ARG A 436 9.96 9.37 7.93
N ILE A 437 8.91 10.18 8.06
CA ILE A 437 7.53 9.70 8.01
C ILE A 437 7.01 9.84 6.58
N MET A 438 6.73 8.72 5.93
CA MET A 438 6.00 8.74 4.67
C MET A 438 4.56 8.26 4.94
N PRO A 439 3.53 9.02 4.54
CA PRO A 439 2.13 8.65 4.81
C PRO A 439 1.79 7.22 4.42
N ARG A 440 2.26 6.76 3.25
CA ARG A 440 2.11 5.37 2.75
C ARG A 440 2.63 4.27 3.68
N LEU A 441 3.65 4.56 4.50
CA LEU A 441 4.17 3.60 5.48
C LEU A 441 3.23 3.49 6.68
N THR A 442 2.68 4.61 7.14
CA THR A 442 1.65 4.64 8.18
C THR A 442 0.37 3.95 7.69
N GLU A 443 -0.06 4.20 6.45
CA GLU A 443 -1.19 3.52 5.82
C GLU A 443 -0.98 2.00 5.76
N THR A 444 0.24 1.55 5.46
CA THR A 444 0.59 0.12 5.48
C THR A 444 0.39 -0.50 6.88
N LEU A 445 0.86 0.17 7.93
CA LEU A 445 0.70 -0.29 9.31
C LEU A 445 -0.79 -0.43 9.69
N ILE A 446 -1.59 0.56 9.30
CA ILE A 446 -3.03 0.61 9.56
C ILE A 446 -3.77 -0.47 8.77
N LEU A 447 -3.47 -0.61 7.48
CA LEU A 447 -4.06 -1.62 6.60
C LEU A 447 -3.86 -3.02 7.18
N ILE A 448 -2.62 -3.40 7.47
CA ILE A 448 -2.30 -4.73 8.00
C ILE A 448 -2.98 -4.95 9.35
N SER A 449 -2.86 -3.99 10.28
CA SER A 449 -3.46 -4.10 11.62
C SER A 449 -4.98 -4.22 11.59
N SER A 450 -5.65 -3.45 10.74
CA SER A 450 -7.10 -3.47 10.60
C SER A 450 -7.61 -4.83 10.12
N THR A 451 -6.91 -5.48 9.19
CA THR A 451 -7.34 -6.81 8.70
C THR A 451 -7.28 -7.89 9.79
N ILE A 452 -6.31 -7.83 10.69
CA ILE A 452 -6.21 -8.73 11.85
C ILE A 452 -7.41 -8.52 12.78
N LEU A 453 -7.77 -7.28 13.08
CA LEU A 453 -8.90 -6.96 13.95
C LEU A 453 -10.23 -7.44 13.33
N ILE A 454 -10.49 -7.11 12.06
CA ILE A 454 -11.69 -7.55 11.34
C ILE A 454 -11.80 -9.09 11.30
N TYR A 455 -10.67 -9.78 11.12
CA TYR A 455 -10.60 -11.24 11.19
C TYR A 455 -11.02 -11.76 12.57
N LEU A 456 -10.44 -11.21 13.65
CA LEU A 456 -10.75 -11.60 15.03
C LEU A 456 -12.22 -11.34 15.35
N GLU A 457 -12.75 -10.16 15.03
CA GLU A 457 -14.15 -9.80 15.25
C GLU A 457 -15.10 -10.75 14.53
N SER A 458 -14.85 -11.02 13.25
CA SER A 458 -15.66 -11.95 12.45
C SER A 458 -15.66 -13.36 13.04
N LYS A 459 -14.50 -13.83 13.51
CA LYS A 459 -14.36 -15.11 14.21
C LYS A 459 -15.13 -15.12 15.53
N HIS A 460 -15.01 -14.07 16.35
CA HIS A 460 -15.62 -14.00 17.67
C HIS A 460 -17.15 -13.88 17.61
N LEU A 461 -17.68 -13.07 16.68
CA LEU A 461 -19.12 -12.97 16.41
C LEU A 461 -19.73 -14.29 15.95
N SER A 462 -18.94 -15.13 15.28
CA SER A 462 -19.40 -16.44 14.82
C SER A 462 -19.63 -17.44 15.96
N VAL A 463 -18.99 -17.21 17.12
CA VAL A 463 -19.17 -18.03 18.33
C VAL A 463 -20.32 -17.51 19.20
N LEU A 464 -20.71 -16.24 19.04
CA LEU A 464 -21.88 -15.64 19.69
C LEU A 464 -23.18 -16.25 19.13
N ASN A 465 -23.55 -17.41 19.65
CA ASN A 465 -24.75 -18.15 19.27
C ASN A 465 -26.00 -17.49 19.88
N ASN A 466 -26.71 -16.62 19.15
CA ASN A 466 -27.97 -15.93 19.54
C ASN A 466 -28.02 -15.27 20.94
N ARG A 467 -26.89 -15.22 21.67
CA ARG A 467 -26.67 -14.54 22.94
C ARG A 467 -26.16 -13.12 22.74
N LEU A 468 -26.60 -12.45 21.67
CA LEU A 468 -26.94 -11.06 21.95
C LEU A 468 -27.95 -11.18 23.08
N PRO A 469 -27.73 -10.56 24.25
CA PRO A 469 -28.85 -10.44 25.17
C PRO A 469 -29.99 -9.95 24.27
N SER A 470 -31.11 -10.67 24.25
CA SER A 470 -32.35 -10.01 23.88
C SER A 470 -32.25 -8.74 24.67
N ILE A 471 -32.08 -7.60 23.99
CA ILE A 471 -32.21 -6.31 24.64
C ILE A 471 -33.58 -6.49 25.24
N SER A 472 -33.66 -6.77 26.54
CA SER A 472 -34.94 -6.98 27.17
C SER A 472 -35.53 -5.60 27.05
N ILE A 473 -36.45 -5.49 26.10
CA ILE A 473 -37.18 -4.29 25.85
C ILE A 473 -38.11 -4.21 27.05
N ASN A 474 -37.59 -3.73 28.19
CA ASN A 474 -38.41 -3.15 29.23
C ASN A 474 -38.84 -1.79 28.68
N SER A 475 -39.69 -1.78 27.64
CA SER A 475 -40.19 -0.58 26.95
C SER A 475 -41.30 0.11 27.70
N ASN A 476 -41.26 0.13 29.03
CA ASN A 476 -42.27 0.90 29.75
C ASN A 476 -41.89 2.39 29.83
N ASN A 477 -40.68 2.78 29.40
CA ASN A 477 -40.23 4.18 29.39
C ASN A 477 -39.92 4.68 27.97
N PHE A 478 -40.87 5.41 27.37
CA PHE A 478 -40.76 6.11 26.09
C PHE A 478 -39.46 6.93 25.95
N TYR A 479 -39.02 7.59 27.03
CA TYR A 479 -37.75 8.33 27.11
C TYR A 479 -36.51 7.47 26.82
N SER A 480 -36.47 6.23 27.31
CA SER A 480 -35.33 5.33 27.09
C SER A 480 -35.24 4.82 25.65
N LEU A 481 -36.39 4.67 24.98
CA LEU A 481 -36.46 4.35 23.55
C LEU A 481 -36.01 5.55 22.72
N LEU A 482 -36.51 6.75 23.04
CA LEU A 482 -36.14 8.02 22.41
C LEU A 482 -34.63 8.27 22.47
N LEU A 483 -34.01 8.11 23.65
CA LEU A 483 -32.56 8.27 23.83
C LEU A 483 -31.74 7.26 23.01
N ARG A 484 -32.22 6.01 22.87
CA ARG A 484 -31.53 5.00 22.05
C ARG A 484 -31.65 5.32 20.56
N VAL A 485 -32.85 5.70 20.11
CA VAL A 485 -33.09 6.08 18.71
C VAL A 485 -32.29 7.33 18.36
N SER A 486 -32.28 8.36 19.22
CA SER A 486 -31.50 9.57 19.00
C SER A 486 -30.00 9.29 18.99
N SER A 487 -29.50 8.40 19.86
CA SER A 487 -28.09 7.97 19.85
C SER A 487 -27.72 7.24 18.55
N ILE A 488 -28.57 6.35 18.05
CA ILE A 488 -28.35 5.64 16.78
C ILE A 488 -28.34 6.64 15.62
N ILE A 489 -29.31 7.56 15.58
CA ILE A 489 -29.39 8.60 14.55
C ILE A 489 -28.13 9.48 14.60
N LEU A 490 -27.68 9.90 15.78
CA LEU A 490 -26.47 10.70 15.94
C LEU A 490 -25.23 9.95 15.42
N VAL A 491 -25.06 8.67 15.77
CA VAL A 491 -23.95 7.85 15.27
C VAL A 491 -24.01 7.71 13.75
N LEU A 492 -25.21 7.52 13.17
CA LEU A 492 -25.39 7.47 11.71
C LEU A 492 -25.03 8.80 11.04
N ILE A 493 -25.46 9.94 11.60
CA ILE A 493 -25.14 11.27 11.08
C ILE A 493 -23.63 11.51 11.12
N ILE A 494 -22.98 11.19 12.25
CA ILE A 494 -21.52 11.30 12.41
C ILE A 494 -20.81 10.42 11.37
N PHE A 495 -21.27 9.18 11.21
CA PHE A 495 -20.69 8.23 10.28
C PHE A 495 -20.85 8.66 8.81
N ILE A 496 -22.04 9.12 8.42
CA ILE A 496 -22.31 9.67 7.08
C ILE A 496 -21.46 10.92 6.83
N SER A 497 -21.35 11.81 7.82
CA SER A 497 -20.48 13.00 7.74
C SER A 497 -19.02 12.62 7.51
N PHE A 498 -18.54 11.55 8.15
CA PHE A 498 -17.19 11.04 7.93
C PHE A 498 -16.99 10.44 6.55
N ILE A 499 -17.95 9.65 6.05
CA ILE A 499 -17.90 9.13 4.68
C ILE A 499 -17.85 10.29 3.70
N PHE A 500 -18.76 11.27 3.82
CA PHE A 500 -18.81 12.43 2.93
C PHE A 500 -17.51 13.23 2.97
N SER A 501 -16.96 13.47 4.16
CA SER A 501 -15.68 14.17 4.33
C SER A 501 -14.51 13.40 3.70
N ASN A 502 -14.49 12.07 3.81
CA ASN A 502 -13.47 11.24 3.16
C ASN A 502 -13.62 11.30 1.63
N GLN A 503 -14.84 11.24 1.10
CA GLN A 503 -15.08 11.34 -0.34
C GLN A 503 -14.65 12.70 -0.90
N ASN A 504 -14.97 13.80 -0.20
CA ASN A 504 -14.51 15.15 -0.61
C ASN A 504 -12.98 15.25 -0.61
N ARG A 505 -12.32 14.69 0.41
CA ARG A 505 -10.85 14.65 0.44
C ARG A 505 -10.29 13.89 -0.77
N LEU A 506 -10.83 12.70 -1.07
CA LEU A 506 -10.38 11.89 -2.19
C LEU A 506 -10.63 12.59 -3.53
N ALA A 507 -11.76 13.29 -3.70
CA ALA A 507 -12.05 14.08 -4.90
C ALA A 507 -11.05 15.24 -5.08
N ASN A 508 -10.74 15.98 -4.00
CA ASN A 508 -9.72 17.04 -4.06
C ASN A 508 -8.34 16.48 -4.44
N GLN A 509 -8.00 15.30 -3.91
CA GLN A 509 -6.72 14.65 -4.18
C GLN A 509 -6.63 14.11 -5.62
N GLU A 510 -7.76 13.65 -6.17
CA GLU A 510 -7.91 13.28 -7.57
C GLU A 510 -7.71 14.48 -8.50
N GLU A 511 -8.28 15.65 -8.17
CA GLU A 511 -8.06 16.89 -8.94
C GLU A 511 -6.59 17.32 -8.93
N VAL A 512 -5.92 17.25 -7.77
CA VAL A 512 -4.48 17.54 -7.65
C VAL A 512 -3.66 16.56 -8.51
N SER A 513 -3.99 15.28 -8.47
CA SER A 513 -3.34 14.24 -9.28
C SER A 513 -3.55 14.46 -10.78
N ALA A 514 -4.76 14.80 -11.19
CA ALA A 514 -5.10 15.12 -12.57
C ALA A 514 -4.32 16.36 -13.08
N ASN A 515 -4.23 17.43 -12.28
CA ASN A 515 -3.43 18.60 -12.63
C ASN A 515 -1.93 18.26 -12.73
N ASN A 516 -1.40 17.46 -11.81
CA ASN A 516 0.00 17.03 -11.87
C ASN A 516 0.29 16.11 -13.08
N ALA A 517 -0.65 15.25 -13.45
CA ALA A 517 -0.57 14.40 -14.63
C ALA A 517 -0.67 15.21 -15.93
N SER A 518 -1.49 16.26 -15.97
CA SER A 518 -1.65 17.13 -17.14
C SER A 518 -0.34 17.77 -17.60
N LYS A 519 0.56 18.14 -16.65
CA LYS A 519 1.92 18.61 -16.96
C LYS A 519 2.72 17.58 -17.75
N LEU A 520 2.73 16.35 -17.26
CA LEU A 520 3.46 15.23 -17.86
C LEU A 520 2.87 14.85 -19.23
N TYR A 521 1.54 14.89 -19.35
CA TYR A 521 0.86 14.66 -20.62
C TYR A 521 1.20 15.71 -21.66
N ALA A 522 1.19 16.98 -21.27
CA ALA A 522 1.46 18.06 -22.20
C ALA A 522 2.90 17.99 -22.73
N ILE A 523 3.90 17.77 -21.86
CA ILE A 523 5.29 17.65 -22.32
C ILE A 523 5.52 16.38 -23.14
N ASN A 524 4.95 15.23 -22.76
CA ASN A 524 5.07 14.01 -23.54
C ASN A 524 4.42 14.18 -24.92
N ASN A 525 3.19 14.72 -24.99
CA ASN A 525 2.52 14.95 -26.27
C ASN A 525 3.30 15.93 -27.17
N TYR A 526 3.84 17.00 -26.59
CA TYR A 526 4.70 17.94 -27.32
C TYR A 526 5.94 17.26 -27.88
N ALA A 527 6.58 16.41 -27.07
CA ALA A 527 7.80 15.71 -27.45
C ALA A 527 7.55 14.64 -28.53
N VAL A 528 6.42 13.94 -28.49
CA VAL A 528 6.02 12.93 -29.49
C VAL A 528 5.88 13.50 -30.88
N ASN A 529 5.36 14.73 -30.98
CA ASN A 529 5.27 15.44 -32.25
C ASN A 529 6.65 15.90 -32.78
N ASN A 530 7.70 15.75 -31.96
CA ASN A 530 9.07 16.13 -32.26
C ASN A 530 10.04 14.97 -31.96
N PRO A 531 9.90 13.79 -32.60
CA PRO A 531 10.57 12.55 -32.17
C PRO A 531 12.10 12.57 -32.32
N LYS A 532 12.64 13.47 -33.14
CA LYS A 532 14.10 13.67 -33.30
C LYS A 532 14.72 14.50 -32.17
N ASN A 533 13.89 15.20 -31.40
CA ASN A 533 14.31 16.06 -30.30
C ASN A 533 14.18 15.31 -28.97
N PHE A 534 14.98 15.72 -27.98
CA PHE A 534 14.92 15.24 -26.61
C PHE A 534 14.71 16.39 -25.64
N TYR A 535 13.87 16.20 -24.63
CA TYR A 535 13.47 17.25 -23.70
C TYR A 535 13.78 16.85 -22.26
N PHE A 536 14.82 17.46 -21.70
CA PHE A 536 15.04 17.41 -20.27
C PHE A 536 14.10 18.39 -19.57
N TYR A 537 13.46 17.99 -18.48
CA TYR A 537 12.59 18.86 -17.71
C TYR A 537 13.05 19.01 -16.26
N ASN A 538 12.66 20.14 -15.66
CA ASN A 538 13.02 20.48 -14.29
C ASN A 538 12.47 19.45 -13.29
N ALA A 539 13.34 18.95 -12.40
CA ALA A 539 12.98 17.92 -11.45
C ALA A 539 11.93 18.36 -10.41
N LYS A 540 12.00 19.61 -9.95
CA LYS A 540 11.13 20.15 -8.90
C LYS A 540 9.73 20.43 -9.44
N ASP A 541 9.65 21.04 -10.62
CA ASP A 541 8.39 21.38 -11.27
C ASP A 541 7.50 20.14 -11.51
N PHE A 542 8.14 19.01 -11.81
CA PHE A 542 7.50 17.73 -12.15
C PHE A 542 7.64 16.67 -11.03
N ILE A 543 8.05 17.04 -9.81
CA ILE A 543 8.34 16.06 -8.75
C ILE A 543 7.11 15.24 -8.35
N ALA A 544 5.92 15.86 -8.40
CA ALA A 544 4.64 15.25 -8.11
C ALA A 544 3.91 14.74 -9.36
N SER A 545 4.48 14.94 -10.56
CA SER A 545 3.86 14.53 -11.82
C SER A 545 3.95 13.01 -12.01
N SER A 546 2.78 12.39 -12.10
CA SER A 546 2.63 10.97 -12.43
C SER A 546 1.59 10.78 -13.54
N ASP A 547 1.15 9.55 -13.77
CA ASP A 547 0.27 9.18 -14.88
C ASP A 547 -0.95 8.37 -14.38
N GLN A 548 -1.98 8.26 -15.22
CA GLN A 548 -3.11 7.37 -15.04
C GLN A 548 -2.66 5.90 -15.04
N VAL A 549 -3.27 5.12 -14.16
CA VAL A 549 -2.88 3.72 -13.91
C VAL A 549 -3.08 2.82 -15.12
N LEU A 550 -4.19 3.04 -15.85
CA LEU A 550 -4.59 2.21 -16.99
C LEU A 550 -4.31 2.87 -18.34
N ARG A 551 -3.60 3.99 -18.36
CA ARG A 551 -3.05 4.55 -19.59
C ARG A 551 -1.76 3.81 -19.93
N GLU A 552 -1.60 3.43 -21.19
CA GLU A 552 -0.37 2.81 -21.66
C GLU A 552 0.37 3.71 -22.64
N GLN A 553 1.70 3.62 -22.60
CA GLN A 553 2.62 4.40 -23.42
C GLN A 553 3.31 3.46 -24.41
N THR A 554 2.89 3.52 -25.67
CA THR A 554 3.32 2.57 -26.71
C THR A 554 4.55 3.00 -27.50
N HIS A 555 4.99 4.25 -27.32
CA HIS A 555 6.15 4.82 -28.00
C HIS A 555 7.25 5.17 -27.00
N ILE A 556 8.48 5.24 -27.51
CA ILE A 556 9.65 5.66 -26.73
C ILE A 556 9.45 7.10 -26.28
N VAL A 557 9.62 7.33 -24.98
CA VAL A 557 9.52 8.66 -24.38
C VAL A 557 10.81 9.41 -24.65
N ASN A 558 10.72 10.56 -25.32
CA ASN A 558 11.83 11.48 -25.60
C ASN A 558 11.87 12.65 -24.61
N THR A 559 11.48 12.41 -23.37
CA THR A 559 11.51 13.37 -22.25
C THR A 559 12.12 12.73 -21.01
N GLU A 560 12.79 13.51 -20.16
CA GLU A 560 13.29 13.03 -18.87
C GLU A 560 13.45 14.14 -17.83
N SER A 561 13.16 13.82 -16.57
CA SER A 561 13.49 14.67 -15.41
C SER A 561 14.99 14.68 -15.16
N LEU A 562 15.57 15.89 -15.05
CA LEU A 562 16.97 16.02 -14.60
C LEU A 562 17.20 15.54 -13.17
N GLY A 563 16.18 15.18 -12.39
CA GLY A 563 16.35 14.68 -11.01
C GLY A 563 15.95 13.23 -10.83
N ASN A 564 15.89 12.46 -11.91
CA ASN A 564 15.46 11.08 -11.88
C ASN A 564 16.46 10.18 -11.12
N TRP A 565 15.96 9.27 -10.29
CA TRP A 565 16.76 8.22 -9.66
C TRP A 565 17.39 7.25 -10.68
N LEU A 566 16.95 7.23 -11.94
CA LEU A 566 17.62 6.52 -13.04
C LEU A 566 18.88 7.19 -13.56
N ALA A 567 19.15 8.45 -13.20
CA ALA A 567 20.38 9.13 -13.61
C ALA A 567 21.59 8.24 -13.32
N THR A 568 22.52 8.20 -14.27
CA THR A 568 23.75 7.38 -14.26
C THR A 568 23.57 5.85 -14.32
N SER A 569 22.35 5.33 -14.50
CA SER A 569 22.12 3.89 -14.71
C SER A 569 22.52 3.42 -16.12
N PRO A 570 22.80 2.11 -16.34
CA PRO A 570 23.08 1.59 -17.68
C PRO A 570 21.95 1.86 -18.70
N ILE A 571 20.69 1.71 -18.29
CA ILE A 571 19.53 2.00 -19.15
C ILE A 571 19.37 3.50 -19.45
N TYR A 572 19.85 4.38 -18.56
CA TYR A 572 19.87 5.82 -18.79
C TYR A 572 20.84 6.17 -19.93
N TYR A 573 22.06 5.63 -19.89
CA TYR A 573 23.03 5.83 -20.98
C TYR A 573 22.58 5.18 -22.28
N GLN A 574 21.97 3.99 -22.22
CA GLN A 574 21.41 3.33 -23.39
C GLN A 574 20.37 4.22 -24.10
N ARG A 575 19.43 4.82 -23.36
CA ARG A 575 18.47 5.77 -23.93
C ARG A 575 19.17 6.99 -24.52
N ASN A 576 20.08 7.62 -23.78
CA ASN A 576 20.73 8.86 -24.22
C ASN A 576 21.50 8.66 -25.53
N LYS A 577 22.16 7.52 -25.70
CA LYS A 577 22.87 7.16 -26.94
C LYS A 577 21.97 7.17 -28.16
N ASN A 578 20.70 6.80 -28.03
CA ASN A 578 19.71 6.86 -29.12
C ASN A 578 19.43 8.29 -29.61
N TYR A 579 19.69 9.32 -28.78
CA TYR A 579 19.54 10.74 -29.12
C TYR A 579 20.89 11.43 -29.39
N GLY A 580 21.99 10.68 -29.39
CA GLY A 580 23.32 11.14 -29.77
C GLY A 580 24.11 11.82 -28.66
N PHE A 581 23.81 11.60 -27.38
CA PHE A 581 24.60 12.09 -26.25
C PHE A 581 24.73 11.02 -25.16
N GLU A 582 25.64 11.20 -24.21
CA GLU A 582 25.81 10.26 -23.09
C GLU A 582 25.33 10.89 -21.77
N HIS A 583 25.78 12.10 -21.46
CA HIS A 583 25.40 12.86 -20.27
C HIS A 583 24.38 13.96 -20.58
N ALA A 584 23.51 14.29 -19.62
CA ALA A 584 22.49 15.33 -19.78
C ALA A 584 23.13 16.69 -20.09
N ILE A 585 24.20 17.05 -19.39
CA ILE A 585 24.90 18.32 -19.63
C ILE A 585 25.55 18.38 -21.02
N ASP A 586 26.16 17.28 -21.51
CA ASP A 586 26.70 17.22 -22.87
C ASP A 586 25.58 17.41 -23.91
N GLY A 587 24.47 16.67 -23.74
CA GLY A 587 23.29 16.82 -24.57
C GLY A 587 22.82 18.28 -24.64
N LEU A 588 22.60 18.88 -23.47
CA LEU A 588 22.13 20.25 -23.32
C LEU A 588 23.08 21.30 -23.91
N LEU A 589 24.40 21.13 -23.75
CA LEU A 589 25.39 22.12 -24.20
C LEU A 589 25.71 22.00 -25.69
N ASN A 590 25.81 20.78 -26.21
CA ASN A 590 26.50 20.50 -27.47
C ASN A 590 25.57 19.96 -28.57
N ARG A 591 24.36 19.49 -28.23
CA ARG A 591 23.45 18.89 -29.22
C ARG A 591 22.34 19.85 -29.65
N LYS A 592 22.11 19.93 -30.96
CA LYS A 592 21.10 20.83 -31.55
C LYS A 592 19.66 20.37 -31.29
N ASN A 593 19.46 19.09 -30.99
CA ASN A 593 18.19 18.42 -30.82
C ASN A 593 17.80 18.23 -29.34
N VAL A 594 18.57 18.74 -28.38
CA VAL A 594 18.27 18.61 -26.95
C VAL A 594 17.80 19.96 -26.39
N TYR A 595 16.73 19.92 -25.60
CA TYR A 595 16.06 21.09 -25.05
C TYR A 595 15.82 20.94 -23.56
N TYR A 596 15.60 22.07 -22.89
CA TYR A 596 15.23 22.13 -21.48
C TYR A 596 13.82 22.68 -21.29
N ALA A 597 13.02 22.07 -20.43
CA ALA A 597 11.63 22.44 -20.17
C ALA A 597 11.38 22.75 -18.69
N CYS A 598 10.61 23.80 -18.38
CA CYS A 598 10.23 24.13 -17.01
C CYS A 598 8.88 24.88 -16.93
N THR A 599 8.29 24.93 -15.74
CA THR A 599 7.05 25.65 -15.43
C THR A 599 7.35 26.79 -14.45
N GLY A 600 7.79 27.95 -14.96
CA GLY A 600 8.01 29.18 -14.16
C GLY A 600 9.48 29.56 -13.92
N ASP A 601 9.70 30.49 -12.99
CA ASP A 601 11.01 31.12 -12.64
C ASP A 601 11.98 30.20 -11.88
N THR A 602 11.69 28.91 -11.75
CA THR A 602 12.59 27.86 -11.20
C THR A 602 13.81 27.59 -12.10
N LEU A 603 14.20 28.57 -12.92
CA LEU A 603 15.42 28.63 -13.72
C LEU A 603 16.70 28.54 -12.88
N ASN A 604 16.67 28.78 -11.57
CA ASN A 604 17.89 29.14 -10.83
C ASN A 604 19.04 28.10 -10.89
N SER A 605 18.85 26.80 -10.71
CA SER A 605 20.01 25.89 -10.64
C SER A 605 20.69 25.68 -11.99
N VAL A 606 19.93 25.34 -13.03
CA VAL A 606 20.46 25.11 -14.39
C VAL A 606 20.95 26.43 -15.00
N LYS A 607 20.23 27.54 -14.81
CA LYS A 607 20.67 28.86 -15.29
C LYS A 607 21.99 29.28 -14.65
N ILE A 608 22.08 29.22 -13.32
CA ILE A 608 23.32 29.58 -12.58
C ILE A 608 24.47 28.69 -13.06
N LEU A 609 24.25 27.39 -13.23
CA LEU A 609 25.26 26.47 -13.74
C LEU A 609 25.75 26.88 -15.14
N LEU A 610 24.83 27.17 -16.06
CA LEU A 610 25.15 27.57 -17.44
C LEU A 610 25.92 28.90 -17.51
N GLU A 611 25.50 29.89 -16.74
CA GLU A 611 26.10 31.23 -16.75
C GLU A 611 27.49 31.22 -16.08
N SER A 612 27.63 30.52 -14.94
CA SER A 612 28.88 30.52 -14.17
C SER A 612 29.96 29.61 -14.72
N LYS A 613 29.61 28.45 -15.29
CA LYS A 613 30.59 27.45 -15.72
C LYS A 613 30.81 27.39 -17.23
N TYR A 614 29.79 27.71 -18.01
CA TYR A 614 29.81 27.46 -19.45
C TYR A 614 29.68 28.71 -20.31
N ASP A 615 29.52 29.91 -19.70
CA ASP A 615 29.26 31.17 -20.42
C ASP A 615 28.10 31.02 -21.44
N LYS A 616 27.04 30.31 -21.01
CA LYS A 616 25.82 30.08 -21.80
C LYS A 616 24.59 30.52 -21.04
N ARG A 617 23.51 30.79 -21.79
CA ARG A 617 22.20 31.17 -21.24
C ARG A 617 21.08 30.37 -21.87
N LEU A 618 19.95 30.32 -21.18
CA LEU A 618 18.70 29.77 -21.70
C LEU A 618 18.00 30.80 -22.60
N LYS A 619 17.61 30.39 -23.80
CA LYS A 619 16.79 31.17 -24.74
C LYS A 619 15.48 30.43 -24.94
N GLU A 620 14.35 31.06 -24.60
CA GLU A 620 13.02 30.55 -24.91
C GLU A 620 12.89 30.35 -26.42
N VAL A 621 12.44 29.17 -26.83
CA VAL A 621 12.17 28.82 -28.23
C VAL A 621 10.71 28.47 -28.48
N ASP A 622 9.99 28.02 -27.44
CA ASP A 622 8.56 27.73 -27.53
C ASP A 622 7.90 27.72 -26.14
N LYS A 623 6.56 27.72 -26.11
CA LYS A 623 5.76 27.49 -24.91
C LYS A 623 4.36 26.98 -25.26
N PHE A 624 3.79 26.16 -24.38
CA PHE A 624 2.44 25.63 -24.54
C PHE A 624 1.70 25.54 -23.21
N ILE A 625 0.37 25.56 -23.28
CA ILE A 625 -0.53 25.45 -22.13
C ILE A 625 -0.72 23.98 -21.77
N TYR A 626 -0.70 23.64 -20.47
CA TYR A 626 -0.88 22.25 -20.02
C TYR A 626 -2.15 22.00 -19.18
N ASN A 627 -2.82 23.04 -18.67
CA ASN A 627 -4.03 22.87 -17.86
C ASN A 627 -5.11 23.92 -18.14
N LYS A 628 -6.28 23.74 -17.52
CA LYS A 628 -7.43 24.66 -17.65
C LYS A 628 -7.15 26.08 -17.15
N ASN A 629 -6.24 26.21 -16.19
CA ASN A 629 -5.82 27.50 -15.63
C ASN A 629 -4.89 28.29 -16.57
N LYS A 630 -4.58 27.75 -17.76
CA LYS A 630 -3.69 28.34 -18.76
C LYS A 630 -2.24 28.47 -18.28
N ASP A 631 -1.82 27.62 -17.33
CA ASP A 631 -0.42 27.49 -16.93
C ASP A 631 0.41 26.96 -18.10
N LYS A 632 1.66 27.40 -18.19
CA LYS A 632 2.53 27.16 -19.34
C LYS A 632 3.76 26.33 -18.99
N ILE A 633 4.16 25.48 -19.92
CA ILE A 633 5.51 24.90 -19.99
C ILE A 633 6.30 25.69 -21.01
N TYR A 634 7.50 26.13 -20.63
CA TYR A 634 8.42 26.85 -21.49
C TYR A 634 9.52 25.92 -21.96
N ILE A 635 9.85 25.98 -23.25
CA ILE A 635 10.92 25.22 -23.88
C ILE A 635 12.09 26.16 -24.17
N TYR A 636 13.27 25.76 -23.72
CA TYR A 636 14.49 26.52 -23.83
C TYR A 636 15.54 25.77 -24.64
N LYS A 637 16.31 26.54 -25.41
CA LYS A 637 17.57 26.11 -26.01
C LYS A 637 18.72 26.85 -25.35
N ILE A 638 19.84 26.16 -25.16
CA ILE A 638 21.04 26.77 -24.60
C ILE A 638 21.83 27.44 -25.72
N VAL A 639 22.20 28.70 -25.51
CA VAL A 639 22.93 29.54 -26.47
C VAL A 639 24.10 30.25 -25.79
N SER A 640 25.12 30.65 -26.54
CA SER A 640 26.19 31.48 -25.99
C SER A 640 25.64 32.83 -25.50
N THR A 641 26.21 33.33 -24.40
CA THR A 641 25.94 34.69 -23.86
C THR A 641 26.43 35.78 -24.81
N LYS A 642 27.53 35.54 -25.54
CA LYS A 642 28.05 36.46 -26.55
C LYS A 642 27.10 36.45 -27.75
N LYS A 643 26.48 37.61 -28.03
CA LYS A 643 25.86 37.86 -29.34
C LYS A 643 26.94 37.60 -30.39
N THR A 644 26.77 36.57 -31.21
CA THR A 644 27.43 36.54 -32.53
C THR A 644 27.08 37.86 -33.21
N LYS A 645 28.05 38.78 -33.24
CA LYS A 645 28.05 39.85 -34.25
C LYS A 645 28.00 39.10 -35.57
N LYS A 646 26.94 39.37 -36.35
CA LYS A 646 26.69 38.98 -37.75
C LYS A 646 27.85 38.21 -38.41
N GLU A 647 27.54 37.01 -38.88
CA GLU A 647 28.06 36.56 -40.18
C GLU A 647 26.98 36.81 -41.21
#